data_AF-A0AAU5J188-F1
#
_entry.id   AF-A0AAU5J188-F1
#
_cell.length_a   1.000
_cell.length_b   1.000
_cell.length_c   1.000
_cell.angle_alpha   90.00
_cell.angle_beta   90.00
_cell.angle_gamma   90.00
#
_symmetry.space_group_name_H-M   'P 1'
#
loop_
_entity.id
_entity.type
_entity.pdbx_description
1 polymer ?
#
loop_
_entity_poly.entity_id
_entity_poly.type
_entity_poly.pdbx_seq_one_letter_code
_entity_poly.pdbx_strand_id
1 'polypeptide(L)'
;MRRQLARRARHVACAAALALGAAFLAPAPAGAAAAADPYDVLVFSKTAGFRHDSIPAGITAIQELGAADGFDVTATEDAAAFTPDNLSGYEAVVFLSTTGDVLDSAQQDALSAYVDGGGGFVGVHAAADTEYDWPSYEHLVGAWFKSHPAIQEAKVVTEDHAHPATSHLDDEWIRTDELYNYRTNPRAGVHVLQTLDESSYTGGEMGDDHPITWCHPQQEGRSFYTGLGHTIESYSDPDFRRLLLGGIQYAAGTVPADCGSGTTDPGDESVEAESYTSSSGVQSAAHAGAGGGATLGYIDNGDWTGYASVDTAGATSFTAKVASAGAGGTIEVHSGSATGPLLGSVDVAPTGGWETFTEVTGALTGAGEGPLFLRFTGGAGSLFDIDSFTLAGEQETKAAGSSDVHLFYYPWYGTPETNGSWRHWEQGGHTPPDDIGADLYPKLGPYDSGDAAGAVEQHMKWIEQSGAGVIVYSWWGQGGYEDELAPAVLEAAARHGIKVAWHIEPYGDRTAASVVDDIAYLNDKYGDSPAYYRDAEHGNRPAFYIFESLKIQDWSALDAVSDSAIVLAQTTDTTKVAHFGGIYTYDGIAGATAPGWKQAGEYAEANNMVWAPSVAPGYIDDRAVPGNTTPTLGRQDGASYDLEWSNALDPAIGGSPSWVSVTSFNEWHEGSSIEPASSTPPAGHGYQTYEGAYGKTGAAAETAYLDRTAYWANRFEQQRAEARSAD
;
A
#
# COMPACT_ATOMS: atom_id res chain seq x y z
N MET A 1 64.33 -28.07 -17.86
CA MET A 1 63.44 -28.73 -16.86
C MET A 1 62.00 -28.43 -17.27
N ARG A 2 60.99 -29.31 -17.26
CA ARG A 2 60.93 -30.79 -17.36
C ARG A 2 59.77 -31.12 -18.35
N ARG A 3 60.07 -31.78 -19.49
CA ARG A 3 59.28 -32.77 -20.28
C ARG A 3 57.74 -32.59 -20.45
N GLN A 4 57.22 -32.37 -21.67
CA GLN A 4 56.74 -33.39 -22.69
C GLN A 4 55.36 -34.02 -22.35
N LEU A 5 54.38 -34.35 -23.21
CA LEU A 5 54.12 -34.45 -24.69
C LEU A 5 52.56 -34.33 -24.91
N ALA A 6 51.93 -34.42 -26.10
CA ALA A 6 52.13 -33.85 -27.46
C ALA A 6 51.14 -34.46 -28.50
N ARG A 7 50.69 -33.68 -29.52
CA ARG A 7 50.08 -34.12 -30.83
C ARG A 7 48.67 -34.74 -30.79
N ARG A 8 47.74 -34.63 -31.77
CA ARG A 8 47.56 -34.16 -33.19
C ARG A 8 46.07 -33.72 -33.34
N ALA A 9 45.55 -32.82 -34.18
CA ALA A 9 45.82 -32.33 -35.56
C ALA A 9 45.05 -33.05 -36.72
N ARG A 10 44.39 -32.21 -37.57
CA ARG A 10 43.69 -32.43 -38.88
C ARG A 10 42.16 -32.66 -38.79
N HIS A 11 41.25 -31.87 -39.38
CA HIS A 11 41.13 -31.12 -40.67
C HIS A 11 40.50 -31.92 -41.83
N VAL A 12 39.50 -31.27 -42.49
CA VAL A 12 38.94 -31.37 -43.87
C VAL A 12 37.41 -31.20 -43.78
N ALA A 13 36.65 -30.53 -44.64
CA ALA A 13 36.72 -29.27 -45.41
C ALA A 13 35.56 -29.26 -46.44
N CYS A 14 35.10 -28.07 -46.84
CA CYS A 14 34.32 -27.75 -48.08
C CYS A 14 32.80 -28.01 -48.20
N ALA A 15 32.08 -26.88 -48.33
CA ALA A 15 31.26 -26.47 -49.50
C ALA A 15 29.78 -26.91 -49.69
N ALA A 16 28.90 -25.92 -49.49
CA ALA A 16 27.93 -25.38 -50.47
C ALA A 16 26.67 -26.17 -50.93
N ALA A 17 25.51 -25.64 -50.51
CA ALA A 17 24.39 -25.14 -51.34
C ALA A 17 23.20 -26.03 -51.78
N LEU A 18 22.00 -25.50 -51.46
CA LEU A 18 20.73 -25.51 -52.23
C LEU A 18 19.95 -26.83 -52.49
N ALA A 19 18.80 -26.99 -51.83
CA ALA A 19 17.46 -26.69 -52.42
C ALA A 19 16.29 -27.57 -51.87
N LEU A 20 15.18 -26.90 -51.53
CA LEU A 20 13.77 -27.34 -51.41
C LEU A 20 13.41 -28.65 -50.67
N GLY A 21 12.53 -28.49 -49.67
CA GLY A 21 11.70 -29.57 -49.11
C GLY A 21 10.59 -29.01 -48.22
N ALA A 22 9.47 -28.58 -48.81
CA ALA A 22 8.27 -28.22 -48.04
C ALA A 22 7.52 -29.50 -47.65
N ALA A 23 7.38 -29.76 -46.34
CA ALA A 23 6.57 -30.85 -45.82
C ALA A 23 6.00 -30.48 -44.44
N PHE A 24 4.66 -30.47 -44.38
CA PHE A 24 3.78 -30.51 -43.21
C PHE A 24 4.42 -30.34 -41.81
N LEU A 25 4.27 -29.15 -41.25
CA LEU A 25 4.20 -28.99 -39.79
C LEU A 25 2.87 -29.56 -39.32
N ALA A 26 2.90 -30.72 -38.68
CA ALA A 26 1.78 -31.16 -37.84
C ALA A 26 1.74 -30.27 -36.57
N PRO A 27 0.55 -29.99 -36.00
CA PRO A 27 0.49 -29.33 -34.71
C PRO A 27 1.17 -30.22 -33.66
N ALA A 28 2.02 -29.62 -32.83
CA ALA A 28 2.54 -30.28 -31.65
C ALA A 28 1.36 -30.63 -30.72
N PRO A 29 1.40 -31.77 -30.00
CA PRO A 29 0.38 -32.05 -28.99
C PRO A 29 0.46 -30.98 -27.90
N ALA A 30 -0.70 -30.53 -27.42
CA ALA A 30 -0.77 -29.68 -26.24
C ALA A 30 -0.02 -30.38 -25.09
N GLY A 31 0.94 -29.66 -24.49
CA GLY A 31 1.61 -30.16 -23.30
C GLY A 31 0.59 -30.32 -22.18
N ALA A 32 0.60 -31.46 -21.51
CA ALA A 32 -0.06 -31.56 -20.21
C ALA A 32 0.57 -30.53 -19.27
N ALA A 33 -0.25 -29.86 -18.46
CA ALA A 33 0.24 -28.99 -17.41
C ALA A 33 1.25 -29.77 -16.53
N ALA A 34 2.36 -29.13 -16.18
CA ALA A 34 3.26 -29.70 -15.19
C ALA A 34 2.49 -29.78 -13.86
N ALA A 35 2.53 -30.94 -13.20
CA ALA A 35 2.06 -31.04 -11.83
C ALA A 35 2.94 -30.13 -10.96
N ALA A 36 2.33 -29.41 -10.01
CA ALA A 36 3.06 -28.65 -9.02
C ALA A 36 3.98 -29.58 -8.20
N ASP A 37 5.08 -29.03 -7.69
CA ASP A 37 5.91 -29.77 -6.73
C ASP A 37 5.10 -29.97 -5.43
N PRO A 38 5.19 -31.15 -4.78
CA PRO A 38 4.42 -31.41 -3.56
C PRO A 38 4.81 -30.47 -2.40
N TYR A 39 3.81 -30.03 -1.64
CA TYR A 39 3.95 -29.11 -0.51
C TYR A 39 3.24 -29.65 0.74
N ASP A 40 3.50 -29.06 1.91
CA ASP A 40 3.01 -29.53 3.21
C ASP A 40 2.02 -28.53 3.83
N VAL A 41 0.92 -29.02 4.41
CA VAL A 41 -0.13 -28.21 5.06
C VAL A 41 -0.36 -28.66 6.50
N LEU A 42 -0.33 -27.71 7.44
CA LEU A 42 -0.63 -27.95 8.87
C LEU A 42 -2.09 -27.59 9.15
N VAL A 43 -2.91 -28.56 9.55
CA VAL A 43 -4.30 -28.33 10.00
C VAL A 43 -4.35 -28.29 11.51
N PHE A 44 -4.60 -27.11 12.07
CA PHE A 44 -4.77 -26.87 13.50
C PHE A 44 -6.24 -26.74 13.87
N SER A 45 -6.68 -27.45 14.92
CA SER A 45 -8.09 -27.51 15.33
C SER A 45 -8.29 -27.51 16.85
N LYS A 46 -7.34 -26.92 17.59
CA LYS A 46 -7.45 -26.74 19.05
C LYS A 46 -8.61 -25.78 19.37
N THR A 47 -9.36 -26.11 20.42
CA THR A 47 -10.50 -25.32 20.90
C THR A 47 -10.40 -25.13 22.41
N ALA A 48 -10.41 -23.88 22.87
CA ALA A 48 -10.60 -23.47 24.25
C ALA A 48 -12.04 -22.96 24.52
N GLY A 49 -12.78 -22.62 23.47
CA GLY A 49 -14.20 -22.25 23.49
C GLY A 49 -15.13 -23.40 23.08
N PHE A 50 -16.11 -23.11 22.21
CA PHE A 50 -17.03 -24.11 21.67
C PHE A 50 -16.31 -25.07 20.71
N ARG A 51 -16.72 -26.34 20.68
CA ARG A 51 -16.12 -27.35 19.80
C ARG A 51 -17.15 -27.85 18.79
N HIS A 52 -16.81 -27.69 17.51
CA HIS A 52 -17.64 -28.05 16.38
C HIS A 52 -17.55 -29.55 16.06
N ASP A 53 -18.70 -30.22 15.90
CA ASP A 53 -18.77 -31.64 15.53
C ASP A 53 -18.25 -31.93 14.11
N SER A 54 -18.07 -30.89 13.29
CA SER A 54 -17.57 -30.96 11.91
C SER A 54 -16.05 -31.03 11.77
N ILE A 55 -15.27 -30.71 12.80
CA ILE A 55 -13.80 -30.75 12.78
C ILE A 55 -13.24 -32.07 12.20
N PRO A 56 -13.71 -33.28 12.60
CA PRO A 56 -13.21 -34.53 12.02
C PRO A 56 -13.55 -34.70 10.53
N ALA A 57 -14.68 -34.15 10.08
CA ALA A 57 -15.06 -34.17 8.67
C ALA A 57 -14.19 -33.20 7.85
N GLY A 58 -13.88 -32.02 8.39
CA GLY A 58 -12.98 -31.05 7.77
C GLY A 58 -11.54 -31.55 7.64
N ILE A 59 -10.98 -32.16 8.69
CA ILE A 59 -9.66 -32.80 8.61
C ILE A 59 -9.65 -33.87 7.50
N THR A 60 -10.69 -34.71 7.44
CA THR A 60 -10.81 -35.77 6.42
C THR A 60 -10.89 -35.17 5.01
N ALA A 61 -11.70 -34.12 4.81
CA ALA A 61 -11.85 -33.47 3.51
C ALA A 61 -10.55 -32.79 3.04
N ILE A 62 -9.83 -32.10 3.92
CA ILE A 62 -8.54 -31.47 3.58
C ILE A 62 -7.48 -32.54 3.26
N GLN A 63 -7.45 -33.66 3.98
CA GLN A 63 -6.58 -34.81 3.65
C GLN A 63 -6.91 -35.45 2.29
N GLU A 64 -8.19 -35.56 1.94
CA GLU A 64 -8.64 -36.06 0.63
C GLU A 64 -8.30 -35.09 -0.51
N LEU A 65 -8.39 -33.77 -0.28
CA LEU A 65 -7.95 -32.74 -1.22
C LEU A 65 -6.43 -32.81 -1.42
N GLY A 66 -5.64 -32.87 -0.35
CA GLY A 66 -4.18 -33.00 -0.43
C GLY A 66 -3.73 -34.22 -1.24
N ALA A 67 -4.36 -35.37 -0.99
CA ALA A 67 -4.11 -36.60 -1.74
C ALA A 67 -4.53 -36.55 -3.22
N ALA A 68 -5.39 -35.60 -3.62
CA ALA A 68 -5.84 -35.41 -5.00
C ALA A 68 -5.03 -34.33 -5.75
N ASP A 69 -4.70 -33.24 -5.06
CA ASP A 69 -4.15 -32.01 -5.64
C ASP A 69 -2.66 -31.76 -5.30
N GLY A 70 -2.03 -32.68 -4.56
CA GLY A 70 -0.57 -32.75 -4.45
C GLY A 70 0.02 -32.07 -3.21
N PHE A 71 -0.65 -32.13 -2.06
CA PHE A 71 -0.08 -31.69 -0.78
C PHE A 71 -0.28 -32.71 0.35
N ASP A 72 0.72 -32.84 1.22
CA ASP A 72 0.65 -33.68 2.41
C ASP A 72 0.04 -32.89 3.58
N VAL A 73 -0.73 -33.56 4.45
CA VAL A 73 -1.53 -32.88 5.50
C VAL A 73 -1.20 -33.44 6.88
N THR A 74 -0.61 -32.59 7.73
CA THR A 74 -0.42 -32.87 9.16
C THR A 74 -1.55 -32.23 9.96
N ALA A 75 -2.37 -33.03 10.64
CA ALA A 75 -3.44 -32.52 11.51
C ALA A 75 -3.03 -32.59 12.99
N THR A 76 -3.25 -31.51 13.75
CA THR A 76 -2.92 -31.43 15.18
C THR A 76 -3.88 -30.55 15.98
N GLU A 77 -3.94 -30.81 17.29
CA GLU A 77 -4.56 -29.95 18.31
C GLU A 77 -3.52 -29.48 19.35
N ASP A 78 -2.24 -29.86 19.17
CA ASP A 78 -1.14 -29.48 20.06
C ASP A 78 -0.52 -28.16 19.61
N ALA A 79 -0.70 -27.11 20.42
CA ALA A 79 -0.14 -25.79 20.15
C ALA A 79 1.40 -25.76 20.23
N ALA A 80 2.06 -26.79 20.80
CA ALA A 80 3.51 -26.93 20.75
C ALA A 80 4.06 -27.12 19.32
N ALA A 81 3.20 -27.33 18.31
CA ALA A 81 3.56 -27.28 16.90
C ALA A 81 3.92 -25.86 16.40
N PHE A 82 3.48 -24.81 17.10
CA PHE A 82 3.75 -23.41 16.74
C PHE A 82 5.13 -23.00 17.24
N THR A 83 6.14 -23.38 16.48
CA THR A 83 7.54 -22.97 16.66
C THR A 83 8.12 -22.62 15.28
N PRO A 84 9.08 -21.67 15.18
CA PRO A 84 9.62 -21.27 13.88
C PRO A 84 10.18 -22.45 13.06
N ASP A 85 10.95 -23.33 13.70
CA ASP A 85 11.51 -24.54 13.07
C ASP A 85 10.42 -25.45 12.48
N ASN A 86 9.32 -25.68 13.22
CA ASN A 86 8.25 -26.57 12.76
C ASN A 86 7.34 -25.92 11.71
N LEU A 87 7.00 -24.64 11.88
CA LEU A 87 6.15 -23.91 10.93
C LEU A 87 6.87 -23.70 9.58
N SER A 88 8.20 -23.54 9.58
CA SER A 88 8.99 -23.42 8.34
C SER A 88 8.93 -24.64 7.40
N GLY A 89 8.35 -25.76 7.84
CA GLY A 89 8.12 -26.96 7.04
C GLY A 89 6.72 -27.05 6.42
N TYR A 90 5.94 -25.98 6.40
CA TYR A 90 4.58 -25.95 5.84
C TYR A 90 4.36 -24.71 4.97
N GLU A 91 3.81 -24.87 3.76
CA GLU A 91 3.45 -23.75 2.88
C GLU A 91 2.14 -23.07 3.33
N ALA A 92 1.25 -23.77 4.04
CA ALA A 92 0.08 -23.17 4.68
C ALA A 92 -0.30 -23.80 6.03
N VAL A 93 -0.86 -22.97 6.92
CA VAL A 93 -1.46 -23.35 8.20
C VAL A 93 -2.97 -23.06 8.15
N VAL A 94 -3.78 -24.09 8.34
CA VAL A 94 -5.25 -24.02 8.37
C VAL A 94 -5.74 -24.00 9.82
N PHE A 95 -6.43 -22.95 10.23
CA PHE A 95 -7.20 -22.87 11.47
C PHE A 95 -8.62 -23.38 11.21
N LEU A 96 -8.83 -24.67 11.46
CA LEU A 96 -10.09 -25.37 11.19
C LEU A 96 -11.00 -25.31 12.43
N SER A 97 -11.89 -24.33 12.46
CA SER A 97 -12.90 -24.17 13.52
C SER A 97 -12.33 -24.16 14.95
N THR A 98 -11.17 -23.54 15.12
CA THR A 98 -10.59 -23.18 16.42
C THR A 98 -11.52 -22.24 17.19
N THR A 99 -11.38 -22.14 18.51
CA THR A 99 -12.16 -21.19 19.33
C THR A 99 -11.41 -20.80 20.61
N GLY A 100 -11.57 -19.56 21.07
CA GLY A 100 -10.96 -19.01 22.28
C GLY A 100 -9.46 -18.71 22.16
N ASP A 101 -8.82 -18.53 23.32
CA ASP A 101 -7.36 -18.41 23.48
C ASP A 101 -6.72 -19.80 23.41
N VAL A 102 -5.94 -20.05 22.35
CA VAL A 102 -5.38 -21.35 21.97
C VAL A 102 -3.87 -21.33 21.78
N LEU A 103 -3.23 -20.17 21.64
CA LEU A 103 -1.78 -20.00 21.52
C LEU A 103 -1.24 -19.15 22.69
N ASP A 104 -0.13 -19.58 23.31
CA ASP A 104 0.63 -18.68 24.19
C ASP A 104 1.45 -17.65 23.40
N SER A 105 1.97 -16.62 24.05
CA SER A 105 2.66 -15.51 23.36
C SER A 105 3.81 -15.95 22.46
N ALA A 106 4.54 -17.02 22.81
CA ALA A 106 5.64 -17.51 21.96
C ALA A 106 5.13 -18.26 20.71
N GLN A 107 3.92 -18.82 20.79
CA GLN A 107 3.22 -19.48 19.68
C GLN A 107 2.52 -18.43 18.79
N GLN A 108 2.00 -17.36 19.38
CA GLN A 108 1.51 -16.16 18.67
C GLN A 108 2.66 -15.51 17.87
N ASP A 109 3.80 -15.23 18.52
CA ASP A 109 5.02 -14.73 17.86
C ASP A 109 5.47 -15.64 16.70
N ALA A 110 5.43 -16.96 16.91
CA ALA A 110 5.81 -17.94 15.88
C ALA A 110 4.83 -17.96 14.69
N LEU A 111 3.52 -17.81 14.93
CA LEU A 111 2.51 -17.70 13.87
C LEU A 111 2.67 -16.39 13.08
N SER A 112 2.80 -15.26 13.76
CA SER A 112 3.03 -13.97 13.09
C SER A 112 4.29 -14.02 12.23
N ALA A 113 5.44 -14.40 12.79
CA ALA A 113 6.69 -14.49 12.03
C ALA A 113 6.64 -15.50 10.87
N TYR A 114 5.83 -16.56 10.99
CA TYR A 114 5.61 -17.52 9.91
C TYR A 114 4.80 -16.93 8.76
N VAL A 115 3.64 -16.31 9.03
CA VAL A 115 2.81 -15.74 7.97
C VAL A 115 3.50 -14.50 7.39
N ASP A 116 3.97 -13.59 8.24
CA ASP A 116 4.60 -12.35 7.81
C ASP A 116 5.85 -12.60 6.95
N GLY A 117 6.59 -13.69 7.22
CA GLY A 117 7.75 -14.17 6.45
C GLY A 117 7.42 -15.13 5.30
N GLY A 118 6.20 -15.06 4.74
CA GLY A 118 5.84 -15.73 3.49
C GLY A 118 4.91 -16.93 3.62
N GLY A 119 4.56 -17.36 4.84
CA GLY A 119 3.64 -18.47 5.09
C GLY A 119 2.18 -18.20 4.71
N GLY A 120 1.42 -19.26 4.45
CA GLY A 120 -0.02 -19.17 4.19
C GLY A 120 -0.86 -19.33 5.46
N PHE A 121 -1.91 -18.53 5.62
CA PHE A 121 -2.95 -18.70 6.63
C PHE A 121 -4.31 -18.96 5.99
N VAL A 122 -5.04 -19.95 6.53
CA VAL A 122 -6.41 -20.28 6.11
C VAL A 122 -7.32 -20.40 7.34
N GLY A 123 -8.19 -19.43 7.56
CA GLY A 123 -9.22 -19.50 8.60
C GLY A 123 -10.52 -20.12 8.08
N VAL A 124 -11.06 -21.11 8.80
CA VAL A 124 -12.33 -21.76 8.44
C VAL A 124 -13.34 -21.68 9.58
N HIS A 125 -14.52 -21.15 9.27
CA HIS A 125 -15.67 -20.95 10.14
C HIS A 125 -15.30 -20.23 11.44
N ALA A 126 -15.18 -20.99 12.54
CA ALA A 126 -14.95 -20.46 13.88
C ALA A 126 -13.54 -19.92 14.13
N ALA A 127 -12.63 -19.94 13.14
CA ALA A 127 -11.37 -19.21 13.23
C ALA A 127 -11.56 -17.73 13.64
N ALA A 128 -12.67 -17.08 13.26
CA ALA A 128 -12.98 -15.72 13.73
C ALA A 128 -13.36 -15.62 15.23
N ASP A 129 -13.65 -16.73 15.92
CA ASP A 129 -13.91 -16.83 17.37
C ASP A 129 -12.64 -17.18 18.17
N THR A 130 -11.46 -16.78 17.69
CA THR A 130 -10.15 -17.18 18.21
C THR A 130 -9.28 -15.95 18.57
N GLU A 131 -8.45 -16.06 19.61
CA GLU A 131 -7.42 -15.07 20.01
C GLU A 131 -7.89 -13.61 20.24
N TYR A 132 -9.05 -13.39 20.88
CA TYR A 132 -9.64 -12.04 21.07
C TYR A 132 -8.80 -10.98 21.80
N ASP A 133 -7.78 -11.37 22.55
CA ASP A 133 -6.88 -10.45 23.26
C ASP A 133 -5.61 -10.12 22.45
N TRP A 134 -5.51 -10.62 21.20
CA TRP A 134 -4.37 -10.44 20.30
C TRP A 134 -4.78 -9.74 18.99
N PRO A 135 -4.67 -8.39 18.90
CA PRO A 135 -5.14 -7.63 17.74
C PRO A 135 -4.51 -8.00 16.39
N SER A 136 -3.28 -8.53 16.37
CA SER A 136 -2.67 -9.03 15.13
C SER A 136 -3.44 -10.22 14.55
N TYR A 137 -4.14 -11.00 15.39
CA TYR A 137 -5.02 -12.06 14.93
C TYR A 137 -6.31 -11.52 14.30
N GLU A 138 -6.89 -10.42 14.83
CA GLU A 138 -8.02 -9.75 14.17
C GLU A 138 -7.65 -9.31 12.76
N HIS A 139 -6.45 -8.74 12.59
CA HIS A 139 -5.93 -8.37 11.27
C HIS A 139 -5.70 -9.59 10.38
N LEU A 140 -5.06 -10.65 10.90
CA LEU A 140 -4.79 -11.89 10.18
C LEU A 140 -6.06 -12.60 9.69
N VAL A 141 -7.13 -12.62 10.50
CA VAL A 141 -8.40 -13.26 10.14
C VAL A 141 -9.36 -12.31 9.39
N GLY A 142 -9.10 -11.00 9.44
CA GLY A 142 -9.86 -9.92 8.79
C GLY A 142 -10.98 -9.33 9.66
N ALA A 143 -11.74 -10.15 10.39
CA ALA A 143 -12.73 -9.68 11.36
C ALA A 143 -13.07 -10.73 12.42
N TRP A 144 -13.26 -10.28 13.67
CA TRP A 144 -13.65 -11.14 14.79
C TRP A 144 -15.15 -11.45 14.85
N PHE A 145 -15.49 -12.62 15.38
CA PHE A 145 -16.86 -13.06 15.64
C PHE A 145 -17.57 -12.20 16.69
N LYS A 146 -18.89 -12.00 16.49
CA LYS A 146 -19.80 -11.27 17.38
C LYS A 146 -21.00 -12.13 17.82
N SER A 147 -21.68 -12.76 16.87
CA SER A 147 -22.90 -13.55 17.10
C SER A 147 -23.24 -14.39 15.87
N HIS A 148 -24.13 -15.37 15.99
CA HIS A 148 -24.72 -16.07 14.85
C HIS A 148 -26.21 -16.37 15.13
N PRO A 149 -27.06 -16.52 14.11
CA PRO A 149 -28.40 -17.06 14.26
C PRO A 149 -28.36 -18.59 14.34
N ALA A 150 -29.52 -19.24 14.34
CA ALA A 150 -29.58 -20.69 14.17
C ALA A 150 -29.15 -21.09 12.74
N ILE A 151 -28.60 -22.31 12.59
CA ILE A 151 -28.33 -22.94 11.30
C ILE A 151 -29.58 -22.88 10.42
N GLN A 152 -29.45 -22.25 9.25
CA GLN A 152 -30.53 -22.06 8.29
C GLN A 152 -29.99 -21.93 6.87
N GLU A 153 -30.88 -21.99 5.89
CA GLU A 153 -30.56 -21.72 4.49
C GLU A 153 -30.37 -20.21 4.27
N ALA A 154 -29.34 -19.82 3.54
CA ALA A 154 -29.12 -18.47 3.04
C ALA A 154 -28.56 -18.50 1.62
N LYS A 155 -28.73 -17.39 0.91
CA LYS A 155 -28.03 -17.11 -0.34
C LYS A 155 -26.70 -16.45 -0.04
N VAL A 156 -25.65 -17.00 -0.64
CA VAL A 156 -24.32 -16.43 -0.71
C VAL A 156 -24.14 -15.88 -2.11
N VAL A 157 -23.71 -14.63 -2.23
CA VAL A 157 -23.40 -13.99 -3.51
C VAL A 157 -21.91 -14.13 -3.75
N THR A 158 -21.52 -14.58 -4.94
CA THR A 158 -20.11 -14.61 -5.37
C THR A 158 -19.79 -13.27 -6.00
N GLU A 159 -18.85 -12.52 -5.42
CA GLU A 159 -18.45 -11.20 -5.92
C GLU A 159 -17.27 -11.26 -6.88
N ASP A 160 -16.37 -12.22 -6.66
CA ASP A 160 -15.19 -12.45 -7.47
C ASP A 160 -15.18 -13.87 -8.04
N HIS A 161 -15.20 -13.99 -9.38
CA HIS A 161 -15.06 -15.26 -10.11
C HIS A 161 -13.65 -15.47 -10.72
N ALA A 162 -12.70 -14.55 -10.51
CA ALA A 162 -11.29 -14.72 -10.86
C ALA A 162 -10.51 -15.51 -9.80
N HIS A 163 -10.84 -15.34 -8.51
CA HIS A 163 -10.15 -16.06 -7.44
C HIS A 163 -10.37 -17.60 -7.52
N PRO A 164 -9.34 -18.45 -7.35
CA PRO A 164 -9.45 -19.91 -7.51
C PRO A 164 -10.52 -20.57 -6.63
N ALA A 165 -10.75 -20.05 -5.43
CA ALA A 165 -11.75 -20.53 -4.47
C ALA A 165 -13.22 -20.30 -4.88
N THR A 166 -13.48 -19.42 -5.85
CA THR A 166 -14.83 -18.97 -6.20
C THR A 166 -15.12 -19.05 -7.71
N SER A 167 -14.08 -19.15 -8.55
CA SER A 167 -14.16 -19.28 -10.01
C SER A 167 -15.05 -20.39 -10.59
N HIS A 168 -15.48 -21.36 -9.78
CA HIS A 168 -16.39 -22.45 -10.18
C HIS A 168 -17.83 -22.28 -9.69
N LEU A 169 -18.09 -21.30 -8.84
CA LEU A 169 -19.41 -21.03 -8.28
C LEU A 169 -20.24 -20.23 -9.27
N ASP A 170 -21.56 -20.42 -9.20
CA ASP A 170 -22.53 -19.50 -9.80
C ASP A 170 -22.59 -18.19 -8.98
N ASP A 171 -23.13 -17.12 -9.58
CA ASP A 171 -23.32 -15.79 -8.96
C ASP A 171 -24.08 -15.87 -7.62
N GLU A 172 -25.04 -16.79 -7.52
CA GLU A 172 -25.83 -17.07 -6.30
C GLU A 172 -25.68 -18.54 -5.88
N TRP A 173 -25.16 -18.79 -4.68
CA TRP A 173 -25.02 -20.12 -4.09
C TRP A 173 -25.90 -20.26 -2.84
N ILE A 174 -26.93 -21.11 -2.92
CA ILE A 174 -27.84 -21.39 -1.79
C ILE A 174 -27.27 -22.51 -0.93
N ARG A 175 -27.03 -22.25 0.37
CA ARG A 175 -26.46 -23.22 1.31
C ARG A 175 -27.08 -23.09 2.71
N THR A 176 -27.16 -24.22 3.41
CA THR A 176 -27.51 -24.26 4.85
C THR A 176 -26.23 -24.27 5.69
N ASP A 177 -26.08 -23.31 6.60
CA ASP A 177 -24.90 -23.19 7.47
C ASP A 177 -25.19 -22.34 8.72
N GLU A 178 -24.22 -22.21 9.63
CA GLU A 178 -24.25 -21.24 10.72
C GLU A 178 -23.53 -19.95 10.30
N LEU A 179 -24.28 -18.85 10.22
CA LEU A 179 -23.84 -17.62 9.53
C LEU A 179 -23.33 -16.60 10.56
N TYR A 180 -22.02 -16.35 10.56
CA TYR A 180 -21.38 -15.50 11.56
C TYR A 180 -21.58 -14.03 11.25
N ASN A 181 -22.14 -13.27 12.21
CA ASN A 181 -22.01 -11.82 12.26
C ASN A 181 -20.66 -11.46 12.88
N TYR A 182 -20.02 -10.43 12.35
CA TYR A 182 -18.70 -9.95 12.77
C TYR A 182 -18.79 -8.70 13.65
N ARG A 183 -17.71 -8.39 14.38
CA ARG A 183 -17.61 -7.16 15.21
C ARG A 183 -17.43 -5.91 14.36
N THR A 184 -16.78 -6.07 13.22
CA THR A 184 -16.40 -5.08 12.22
C THR A 184 -16.72 -5.65 10.84
N ASN A 185 -16.99 -4.78 9.86
CA ASN A 185 -17.06 -5.21 8.46
C ASN A 185 -15.63 -5.22 7.89
N PRO A 186 -15.11 -6.36 7.37
CA PRO A 186 -13.72 -6.47 6.93
C PRO A 186 -13.43 -5.78 5.60
N ARG A 187 -14.45 -5.41 4.78
CA ARG A 187 -14.30 -5.00 3.37
C ARG A 187 -13.28 -3.88 3.14
N ALA A 188 -13.09 -2.97 4.08
CA ALA A 188 -12.11 -1.88 3.97
C ALA A 188 -10.64 -2.35 4.02
N GLY A 189 -10.37 -3.56 4.52
CA GLY A 189 -9.02 -4.13 4.68
C GLY A 189 -8.79 -5.47 3.97
N VAL A 190 -9.78 -6.00 3.25
CA VAL A 190 -9.69 -7.31 2.57
C VAL A 190 -10.32 -7.27 1.18
N HIS A 191 -9.87 -8.15 0.29
CA HIS A 191 -10.56 -8.45 -0.95
C HIS A 191 -11.70 -9.44 -0.67
N VAL A 192 -12.95 -8.98 -0.84
CA VAL A 192 -14.14 -9.79 -0.56
C VAL A 192 -14.46 -10.66 -1.77
N LEU A 193 -14.53 -11.98 -1.53
CA LEU A 193 -14.83 -12.97 -2.55
C LEU A 193 -16.31 -13.33 -2.57
N GLN A 194 -16.96 -13.29 -1.39
CA GLN A 194 -18.39 -13.60 -1.23
C GLN A 194 -19.05 -12.80 -0.10
N THR A 195 -20.32 -12.47 -0.27
CA THR A 195 -21.22 -11.88 0.73
C THR A 195 -22.45 -12.74 1.02
N LEU A 196 -23.14 -12.47 2.14
CA LEU A 196 -24.47 -13.02 2.43
C LEU A 196 -25.57 -12.02 2.06
N ASP A 197 -26.62 -12.51 1.38
CA ASP A 197 -27.86 -11.75 1.19
C ASP A 197 -28.72 -11.86 2.46
N GLU A 198 -28.64 -10.88 3.36
CA GLU A 198 -29.41 -10.84 4.62
C GLU A 198 -30.94 -10.87 4.40
N SER A 199 -31.45 -10.59 3.19
CA SER A 199 -32.88 -10.71 2.89
C SER A 199 -33.34 -12.17 2.72
N SER A 200 -32.39 -13.09 2.52
CA SER A 200 -32.66 -14.53 2.31
C SER A 200 -32.82 -15.33 3.61
N TYR A 201 -32.36 -14.81 4.75
CA TYR A 201 -32.36 -15.49 6.05
C TYR A 201 -32.77 -14.56 7.21
N THR A 202 -32.60 -14.99 8.45
CA THR A 202 -32.93 -14.18 9.64
C THR A 202 -31.83 -14.17 10.69
N GLY A 203 -31.57 -12.99 11.28
CA GLY A 203 -30.59 -12.78 12.34
C GLY A 203 -29.19 -12.37 11.86
N GLY A 204 -29.08 -11.88 10.63
CA GLY A 204 -27.96 -11.02 10.22
C GLY A 204 -27.94 -9.71 11.04
N GLU A 205 -26.73 -9.19 11.26
CA GLU A 205 -26.48 -7.93 11.97
C GLU A 205 -25.45 -7.03 11.26
N MET A 206 -25.06 -7.35 10.02
CA MET A 206 -24.08 -6.61 9.22
C MET A 206 -24.76 -5.61 8.25
N GLY A 207 -26.00 -5.89 7.85
CA GLY A 207 -26.83 -5.02 7.01
C GLY A 207 -26.73 -5.35 5.52
N ASP A 208 -26.69 -4.31 4.68
CA ASP A 208 -26.68 -4.45 3.22
C ASP A 208 -25.36 -5.04 2.67
N ASP A 209 -24.29 -5.03 3.46
CA ASP A 209 -22.99 -5.63 3.13
C ASP A 209 -22.52 -6.56 4.26
N HIS A 210 -22.50 -7.86 3.96
CA HIS A 210 -22.13 -8.92 4.90
C HIS A 210 -21.07 -9.85 4.28
N PRO A 211 -19.78 -9.46 4.25
CA PRO A 211 -18.70 -10.32 3.74
C PRO A 211 -18.64 -11.64 4.52
N ILE A 212 -18.39 -12.74 3.83
CA ILE A 212 -18.37 -14.09 4.42
C ILE A 212 -17.23 -14.98 3.93
N THR A 213 -16.65 -14.68 2.77
CA THR A 213 -15.40 -15.27 2.29
C THR A 213 -14.52 -14.15 1.72
N TRP A 214 -13.25 -14.08 2.13
CA TRP A 214 -12.32 -13.03 1.71
C TRP A 214 -10.87 -13.49 1.74
N CYS A 215 -9.99 -12.71 1.12
CA CYS A 215 -8.54 -12.87 1.20
C CYS A 215 -7.83 -11.52 1.30
N HIS A 216 -6.59 -11.52 1.80
CA HIS A 216 -5.69 -10.37 1.73
C HIS A 216 -4.22 -10.81 1.78
N PRO A 217 -3.27 -9.99 1.30
CA PRO A 217 -1.86 -10.15 1.64
C PRO A 217 -1.64 -9.89 3.15
N GLN A 218 -0.69 -10.61 3.75
CA GLN A 218 -0.28 -10.46 5.14
C GLN A 218 1.25 -10.39 5.17
N GLN A 219 1.80 -9.18 5.01
CA GLN A 219 3.19 -8.96 4.65
C GLN A 219 3.58 -9.85 3.45
N GLU A 220 4.64 -10.68 3.52
CA GLU A 220 5.01 -11.60 2.42
C GLU A 220 4.06 -12.80 2.31
N GLY A 221 3.29 -13.06 3.36
CA GLY A 221 2.29 -14.13 3.44
C GLY A 221 0.95 -13.78 2.83
N ARG A 222 0.04 -14.75 2.93
CA ARG A 222 -1.31 -14.69 2.34
C ARG A 222 -2.33 -15.20 3.33
N SER A 223 -3.36 -14.40 3.58
CA SER A 223 -4.51 -14.80 4.39
C SER A 223 -5.72 -15.08 3.51
N PHE A 224 -6.38 -16.22 3.77
CA PHE A 224 -7.70 -16.54 3.27
C PHE A 224 -8.61 -16.86 4.45
N TYR A 225 -9.84 -16.38 4.44
CA TYR A 225 -10.85 -16.73 5.43
C TYR A 225 -12.19 -17.04 4.77
N THR A 226 -12.88 -18.02 5.32
CA THR A 226 -14.30 -18.25 5.05
C THR A 226 -15.06 -18.51 6.36
N GLY A 227 -16.16 -17.79 6.60
CA GLY A 227 -17.07 -18.01 7.73
C GLY A 227 -17.94 -19.25 7.60
N LEU A 228 -17.79 -19.97 6.49
CA LEU A 228 -18.58 -21.11 6.09
C LEU A 228 -17.95 -22.43 6.59
N GLY A 229 -18.76 -23.49 6.73
CA GLY A 229 -18.27 -24.80 7.13
C GLY A 229 -18.55 -25.19 8.59
N HIS A 230 -19.62 -24.69 9.19
CA HIS A 230 -20.10 -25.20 10.48
C HIS A 230 -20.55 -26.66 10.35
N THR A 231 -21.31 -26.96 9.31
CA THR A 231 -22.00 -28.26 9.17
C THR A 231 -21.05 -29.39 8.77
N ILE A 232 -21.43 -30.63 9.09
CA ILE A 232 -20.70 -31.82 8.62
C ILE A 232 -20.88 -31.97 7.10
N GLU A 233 -22.08 -31.64 6.63
CA GLU A 233 -22.54 -31.72 5.24
C GLU A 233 -21.67 -30.88 4.30
N SER A 234 -21.24 -29.68 4.72
CA SER A 234 -20.35 -28.81 3.94
C SER A 234 -19.11 -29.56 3.43
N TYR A 235 -18.47 -30.39 4.26
CA TYR A 235 -17.26 -31.13 3.90
C TYR A 235 -17.48 -32.32 2.94
N SER A 236 -18.73 -32.60 2.59
CA SER A 236 -19.13 -33.53 1.52
C SER A 236 -19.65 -32.82 0.26
N ASP A 237 -19.87 -31.51 0.32
CA ASP A 237 -20.32 -30.68 -0.80
C ASP A 237 -19.16 -30.40 -1.77
N PRO A 238 -19.33 -30.62 -3.10
CA PRO A 238 -18.23 -30.46 -4.05
C PRO A 238 -17.78 -29.01 -4.21
N ASP A 239 -18.69 -28.05 -4.07
CA ASP A 239 -18.44 -26.64 -4.32
C ASP A 239 -17.76 -25.99 -3.12
N PHE A 240 -18.16 -26.34 -1.89
CA PHE A 240 -17.44 -25.95 -0.67
C PHE A 240 -16.05 -26.57 -0.59
N ARG A 241 -15.90 -27.85 -0.97
CA ARG A 241 -14.57 -28.50 -0.99
C ARG A 241 -13.63 -27.83 -1.99
N ARG A 242 -14.14 -27.37 -3.14
CA ARG A 242 -13.33 -26.64 -4.12
C ARG A 242 -13.04 -25.20 -3.69
N LEU A 243 -13.92 -24.56 -2.92
CA LEU A 243 -13.63 -23.31 -2.23
C LEU A 243 -12.48 -23.46 -1.24
N LEU A 244 -12.53 -24.48 -0.37
CA LEU A 244 -11.42 -24.78 0.55
C LEU A 244 -10.11 -25.07 -0.20
N LEU A 245 -10.17 -25.85 -1.29
CA LEU A 245 -8.99 -26.14 -2.13
C LEU A 245 -8.37 -24.87 -2.70
N GLY A 246 -9.18 -23.99 -3.31
CA GLY A 246 -8.68 -22.74 -3.89
C GLY A 246 -8.12 -21.77 -2.85
N GLY A 247 -8.73 -21.71 -1.65
CA GLY A 247 -8.21 -20.92 -0.53
C GLY A 247 -6.87 -21.44 0.00
N ILE A 248 -6.72 -22.76 0.16
CA ILE A 248 -5.46 -23.41 0.54
C ILE A 248 -4.39 -23.21 -0.53
N GLN A 249 -4.73 -23.39 -1.82
CA GLN A 249 -3.80 -23.22 -2.94
C GLN A 249 -3.29 -21.78 -3.08
N TYR A 250 -4.16 -20.79 -2.85
CA TYR A 250 -3.78 -19.37 -2.75
C TYR A 250 -2.88 -19.11 -1.54
N ALA A 251 -3.28 -19.51 -0.34
CA ALA A 251 -2.49 -19.29 0.88
C ALA A 251 -1.08 -19.93 0.77
N ALA A 252 -0.99 -21.15 0.24
CA ALA A 252 0.27 -21.85 -0.04
C ALA A 252 1.10 -21.24 -1.19
N GLY A 253 0.61 -20.20 -1.87
CA GLY A 253 1.32 -19.52 -2.98
C GLY A 253 1.41 -20.35 -4.27
N THR A 254 0.66 -21.45 -4.37
CA THR A 254 0.72 -22.39 -5.49
C THR A 254 -0.14 -21.98 -6.69
N VAL A 255 -1.16 -21.15 -6.44
CA VAL A 255 -1.97 -20.51 -7.48
C VAL A 255 -2.07 -19.02 -7.15
N PRO A 256 -1.72 -18.11 -8.08
CA PRO A 256 -1.86 -16.67 -7.86
C PRO A 256 -3.34 -16.28 -7.88
N ALA A 257 -3.69 -15.29 -7.06
CA ALA A 257 -4.96 -14.59 -7.12
C ALA A 257 -4.72 -13.12 -6.74
N ASP A 258 -5.55 -12.22 -7.26
CA ASP A 258 -5.59 -10.85 -6.73
C ASP A 258 -6.38 -10.87 -5.42
N CYS A 259 -5.77 -10.31 -4.38
CA CYS A 259 -6.33 -10.16 -3.05
C CYS A 259 -5.92 -8.80 -2.44
N GLY A 260 -5.45 -7.85 -3.26
CA GLY A 260 -5.22 -6.49 -2.79
C GLY A 260 -6.54 -5.82 -2.43
N SER A 261 -6.55 -4.94 -1.42
CA SER A 261 -7.70 -4.07 -1.12
C SER A 261 -7.78 -2.94 -2.16
N GLY A 262 -8.09 -3.33 -3.40
CA GLY A 262 -7.98 -2.51 -4.60
C GLY A 262 -9.09 -1.46 -4.71
N THR A 263 -8.76 -0.23 -4.34
CA THR A 263 -9.38 0.97 -4.92
C THR A 263 -8.37 1.61 -5.85
N THR A 264 -8.74 1.81 -7.11
CA THR A 264 -7.99 2.67 -8.04
C THR A 264 -8.83 3.89 -8.37
N ASP A 265 -8.32 5.06 -7.94
CA ASP A 265 -8.93 6.37 -8.18
C ASP A 265 -9.11 6.63 -9.69
N PRO A 266 -10.17 7.34 -10.14
CA PRO A 266 -10.36 7.72 -11.53
C PRO A 266 -9.38 8.83 -11.95
N GLY A 267 -8.17 8.43 -12.34
CA GLY A 267 -7.19 9.26 -13.05
C GLY A 267 -7.34 9.21 -14.57
N ASP A 268 -6.56 10.03 -15.29
CA ASP A 268 -6.44 10.08 -16.77
C ASP A 268 -5.80 8.79 -17.38
N GLU A 269 -5.91 7.64 -16.71
CA GLU A 269 -5.37 6.37 -17.18
C GLU A 269 -6.31 5.70 -18.20
N SER A 270 -5.73 5.05 -19.20
CA SER A 270 -6.47 4.33 -20.24
C SER A 270 -6.69 2.89 -19.80
N VAL A 271 -7.94 2.52 -19.57
CA VAL A 271 -8.38 1.16 -19.23
C VAL A 271 -8.68 0.39 -20.52
N GLU A 272 -8.07 -0.78 -20.71
CA GLU A 272 -8.38 -1.65 -21.85
C GLU A 272 -9.79 -2.23 -21.68
N ALA A 273 -10.65 -2.10 -22.69
CA ALA A 273 -12.07 -2.34 -22.50
C ALA A 273 -12.42 -3.82 -22.29
N GLU A 274 -11.59 -4.76 -22.75
CA GLU A 274 -11.73 -6.18 -22.44
C GLU A 274 -11.33 -6.56 -21.00
N SER A 275 -10.79 -5.65 -20.19
CA SER A 275 -10.44 -5.91 -18.78
C SER A 275 -11.65 -5.78 -17.82
N TYR A 276 -12.85 -6.09 -18.30
CA TYR A 276 -14.06 -6.06 -17.49
C TYR A 276 -14.05 -7.16 -16.43
N THR A 277 -14.51 -6.84 -15.22
CA THR A 277 -14.61 -7.80 -14.10
C THR A 277 -15.95 -8.53 -14.06
N SER A 278 -16.98 -7.95 -14.70
CA SER A 278 -18.30 -8.56 -14.87
C SER A 278 -18.89 -8.16 -16.23
N SER A 279 -19.79 -8.96 -16.81
CA SER A 279 -20.42 -8.62 -18.08
C SER A 279 -21.66 -9.44 -18.41
N SER A 280 -22.37 -9.05 -19.48
CA SER A 280 -23.39 -9.87 -20.14
C SER A 280 -23.36 -9.67 -21.65
N GLY A 281 -23.37 -10.76 -22.42
CA GLY A 281 -23.46 -10.79 -23.89
C GLY A 281 -22.13 -10.63 -24.66
N VAL A 282 -21.24 -9.76 -24.16
CA VAL A 282 -19.95 -9.40 -24.79
C VAL A 282 -18.88 -10.49 -24.75
N GLN A 283 -17.85 -10.37 -25.61
CA GLN A 283 -16.64 -11.21 -25.60
C GLN A 283 -15.42 -10.42 -26.08
N SER A 284 -14.21 -10.85 -25.73
CA SER A 284 -12.98 -10.29 -26.32
C SER A 284 -12.87 -10.63 -27.82
N ALA A 285 -12.57 -9.63 -28.66
CA ALA A 285 -12.36 -9.78 -30.10
C ALA A 285 -10.93 -9.38 -30.50
N ALA A 286 -10.22 -10.25 -31.22
CA ALA A 286 -8.81 -10.04 -31.57
C ALA A 286 -8.64 -9.09 -32.78
N HIS A 287 -8.04 -7.93 -32.54
CA HIS A 287 -7.82 -6.87 -33.55
C HIS A 287 -6.37 -6.38 -33.52
N ALA A 288 -5.66 -6.55 -34.62
CA ALA A 288 -4.22 -6.26 -34.68
C ALA A 288 -3.88 -4.76 -34.66
N GLY A 289 -4.88 -3.88 -34.79
CA GLY A 289 -4.76 -2.42 -34.67
C GLY A 289 -5.10 -1.86 -33.29
N ALA A 290 -5.54 -2.69 -32.34
CA ALA A 290 -5.97 -2.30 -31.00
C ALA A 290 -4.80 -2.22 -29.99
N GLY A 291 -5.05 -1.60 -28.83
CA GLY A 291 -4.30 -1.85 -27.59
C GLY A 291 -4.38 -3.34 -27.23
N GLY A 292 -3.32 -3.88 -26.61
CA GLY A 292 -3.20 -5.33 -26.32
C GLY A 292 -3.22 -6.31 -27.50
N GLY A 293 -3.72 -5.93 -28.68
CA GLY A 293 -4.10 -6.80 -29.80
C GLY A 293 -5.54 -7.34 -29.71
N ALA A 294 -6.37 -6.83 -28.81
CA ALA A 294 -7.76 -7.25 -28.60
C ALA A 294 -8.67 -6.03 -28.29
N THR A 295 -9.97 -6.29 -28.16
CA THR A 295 -11.00 -5.29 -27.87
C THR A 295 -12.11 -5.96 -27.08
N LEU A 296 -12.93 -5.17 -26.38
CA LEU A 296 -14.29 -5.56 -26.04
C LEU A 296 -15.15 -5.57 -27.30
N GLY A 297 -15.65 -6.73 -27.71
CA GLY A 297 -16.45 -6.87 -28.92
C GLY A 297 -17.66 -7.78 -28.76
N TYR A 298 -18.25 -8.14 -29.90
CA TYR A 298 -19.52 -8.88 -30.00
C TYR A 298 -20.72 -8.16 -29.35
N ILE A 299 -20.60 -6.87 -29.08
CA ILE A 299 -21.59 -6.06 -28.35
C ILE A 299 -22.91 -5.99 -29.12
N ASP A 300 -23.97 -6.59 -28.59
CA ASP A 300 -25.35 -6.47 -29.08
C ASP A 300 -26.17 -5.51 -28.18
N ASN A 301 -27.36 -5.11 -28.63
CA ASN A 301 -28.23 -4.21 -27.86
C ASN A 301 -28.77 -4.89 -26.58
N GLY A 302 -28.42 -4.30 -25.42
CA GLY A 302 -28.84 -4.74 -24.09
C GLY A 302 -27.69 -5.30 -23.25
N ASP A 303 -26.55 -5.58 -23.89
CA ASP A 303 -25.32 -6.07 -23.27
C ASP A 303 -24.69 -5.02 -22.35
N TRP A 304 -23.80 -5.47 -21.46
CA TRP A 304 -23.09 -4.59 -20.54
C TRP A 304 -21.77 -5.19 -20.04
N THR A 305 -20.94 -4.33 -19.46
CA THR A 305 -19.67 -4.64 -18.77
C THR A 305 -19.59 -3.85 -17.47
N GLY A 306 -18.94 -4.40 -16.45
CA GLY A 306 -18.62 -3.74 -15.19
C GLY A 306 -17.13 -3.84 -14.91
N TYR A 307 -16.56 -2.80 -14.32
CA TYR A 307 -15.13 -2.65 -14.04
C TYR A 307 -14.98 -2.30 -12.57
N ALA A 308 -14.79 -3.32 -11.72
CA ALA A 308 -14.79 -3.17 -10.26
C ALA A 308 -13.71 -2.20 -9.74
N SER A 309 -12.58 -2.12 -10.44
CA SER A 309 -11.44 -1.25 -10.12
C SER A 309 -11.64 0.21 -10.53
N VAL A 310 -12.60 0.54 -11.39
CA VAL A 310 -12.77 1.91 -11.91
C VAL A 310 -13.91 2.58 -11.16
N ASP A 311 -13.60 3.46 -10.20
CA ASP A 311 -14.64 4.24 -9.52
C ASP A 311 -15.26 5.31 -10.43
N THR A 312 -16.49 5.69 -10.13
CA THR A 312 -17.28 6.69 -10.82
C THR A 312 -17.43 8.01 -10.05
N ALA A 313 -16.93 8.07 -8.81
CA ALA A 313 -16.87 9.27 -7.99
C ALA A 313 -16.19 10.43 -8.74
N GLY A 314 -16.78 11.62 -8.67
CA GLY A 314 -16.25 12.85 -9.31
C GLY A 314 -16.24 12.86 -10.85
N ALA A 315 -16.62 11.78 -11.54
CA ALA A 315 -16.47 11.65 -12.99
C ALA A 315 -17.34 12.66 -13.78
N THR A 316 -16.74 13.43 -14.69
CA THR A 316 -17.40 14.49 -15.49
C THR A 316 -17.32 14.29 -17.00
N SER A 317 -16.48 13.37 -17.48
CA SER A 317 -16.49 12.92 -18.88
C SER A 317 -16.01 11.48 -19.03
N PHE A 318 -16.48 10.84 -20.10
CA PHE A 318 -16.07 9.51 -20.53
C PHE A 318 -15.56 9.61 -21.98
N THR A 319 -14.36 9.09 -22.23
CA THR A 319 -13.80 8.95 -23.59
C THR A 319 -13.51 7.50 -23.87
N ALA A 320 -13.90 7.00 -25.04
CA ALA A 320 -13.62 5.64 -25.49
C ALA A 320 -13.09 5.61 -26.92
N LYS A 321 -12.13 4.73 -27.18
CA LYS A 321 -11.59 4.44 -28.50
C LYS A 321 -12.35 3.24 -29.06
N VAL A 322 -13.07 3.43 -30.16
CA VAL A 322 -14.09 2.49 -30.66
C VAL A 322 -13.96 2.21 -32.15
N ALA A 323 -14.39 1.03 -32.60
CA ALA A 323 -14.51 0.67 -34.01
C ALA A 323 -15.92 0.14 -34.32
N SER A 324 -16.46 0.41 -35.51
CA SER A 324 -17.78 -0.09 -35.92
C SER A 324 -17.88 -0.30 -37.43
N ALA A 325 -18.14 -1.55 -37.82
CA ALA A 325 -18.65 -1.88 -39.15
C ALA A 325 -20.19 -2.00 -39.19
N GLY A 326 -20.85 -1.86 -38.03
CA GLY A 326 -22.28 -1.97 -37.85
C GLY A 326 -23.03 -0.67 -38.10
N ALA A 327 -24.19 -0.52 -37.46
CA ALA A 327 -24.97 0.73 -37.50
C ALA A 327 -24.50 1.76 -36.46
N GLY A 328 -23.56 1.40 -35.58
CA GLY A 328 -23.27 2.15 -34.37
C GLY A 328 -24.32 1.90 -33.27
N GLY A 329 -24.21 2.68 -32.19
CA GLY A 329 -25.08 2.59 -31.01
C GLY A 329 -24.69 3.64 -29.98
N THR A 330 -25.01 3.41 -28.72
CA THR A 330 -24.73 4.31 -27.60
C THR A 330 -24.18 3.53 -26.42
N ILE A 331 -23.14 4.07 -25.77
CA ILE A 331 -22.59 3.61 -24.49
C ILE A 331 -23.29 4.41 -23.39
N GLU A 332 -24.08 3.76 -22.55
CA GLU A 332 -24.64 4.31 -21.30
C GLU A 332 -23.62 4.07 -20.18
N VAL A 333 -23.24 5.13 -19.44
CA VAL A 333 -22.24 5.07 -18.35
C VAL A 333 -22.97 5.10 -17.02
N HIS A 334 -22.87 4.03 -16.25
CA HIS A 334 -23.57 3.81 -14.98
C HIS A 334 -22.59 3.62 -13.81
N SER A 335 -23.08 3.91 -12.61
CA SER A 335 -22.39 3.70 -11.33
C SER A 335 -23.00 2.53 -10.56
N GLY A 336 -22.16 1.70 -9.92
CA GLY A 336 -22.52 0.63 -8.98
C GLY A 336 -23.15 -0.63 -9.60
N SER A 337 -23.97 -0.51 -10.66
CA SER A 337 -24.45 -1.65 -11.45
C SER A 337 -24.88 -1.24 -12.85
N ALA A 338 -25.07 -2.21 -13.75
CA ALA A 338 -25.61 -2.02 -15.10
C ALA A 338 -27.05 -1.43 -15.14
N THR A 339 -27.71 -1.29 -13.99
CA THR A 339 -29.02 -0.61 -13.85
C THR A 339 -29.00 0.52 -12.81
N GLY A 340 -27.82 0.86 -12.28
CA GLY A 340 -27.61 1.91 -11.30
C GLY A 340 -27.73 3.32 -11.88
N PRO A 341 -27.36 4.37 -11.12
CA PRO A 341 -27.43 5.76 -11.57
C PRO A 341 -26.73 5.96 -12.92
N LEU A 342 -27.45 6.51 -13.89
CA LEU A 342 -26.89 6.89 -15.19
C LEU A 342 -26.13 8.22 -15.03
N LEU A 343 -24.83 8.19 -15.29
CA LEU A 343 -23.94 9.35 -15.22
C LEU A 343 -23.95 10.14 -16.53
N GLY A 344 -23.98 9.42 -17.67
CA GLY A 344 -24.04 10.04 -18.99
C GLY A 344 -24.11 8.99 -20.10
N SER A 345 -24.01 9.44 -21.35
CA SER A 345 -24.04 8.54 -22.51
C SER A 345 -23.21 9.09 -23.67
N VAL A 346 -22.63 8.20 -24.47
CA VAL A 346 -21.76 8.53 -25.60
C VAL A 346 -22.22 7.80 -26.86
N ASP A 347 -22.50 8.55 -27.93
CA ASP A 347 -22.92 7.98 -29.22
C ASP A 347 -21.71 7.49 -30.04
N VAL A 348 -21.80 6.25 -30.52
CA VAL A 348 -20.82 5.61 -31.40
C VAL A 348 -21.38 5.56 -32.82
N ALA A 349 -20.77 6.30 -33.75
CA ALA A 349 -21.11 6.26 -35.17
C ALA A 349 -20.33 5.16 -35.92
N PRO A 350 -20.83 4.68 -37.09
CA PRO A 350 -20.08 3.76 -37.95
C PRO A 350 -18.71 4.35 -38.36
N THR A 351 -17.62 3.66 -38.01
CA THR A 351 -16.26 4.13 -38.28
C THR A 351 -15.75 3.72 -39.66
N GLY A 352 -16.38 2.69 -40.25
CA GLY A 352 -16.08 2.18 -41.60
C GLY A 352 -15.52 0.76 -41.61
N GLY A 353 -15.24 0.18 -40.45
CA GLY A 353 -14.78 -1.20 -40.31
C GLY A 353 -14.25 -1.50 -38.90
N TRP A 354 -14.19 -2.79 -38.54
CA TRP A 354 -13.69 -3.27 -37.23
C TRP A 354 -12.20 -2.95 -36.97
N GLU A 355 -11.42 -2.65 -38.01
CA GLU A 355 -10.01 -2.23 -37.91
C GLU A 355 -9.83 -0.70 -38.03
N THR A 356 -10.91 0.08 -37.88
CA THR A 356 -10.89 1.54 -38.03
C THR A 356 -11.35 2.19 -36.74
N PHE A 357 -10.39 2.48 -35.87
CA PHE A 357 -10.64 3.07 -34.56
C PHE A 357 -10.81 4.60 -34.62
N THR A 358 -11.69 5.13 -33.79
CA THR A 358 -11.89 6.57 -33.56
C THR A 358 -12.21 6.81 -32.09
N GLU A 359 -11.92 8.00 -31.57
CA GLU A 359 -12.29 8.38 -30.21
C GLU A 359 -13.68 9.01 -30.20
N VAL A 360 -14.49 8.63 -29.21
CA VAL A 360 -15.77 9.25 -28.88
C VAL A 360 -15.73 9.72 -27.43
N THR A 361 -16.27 10.92 -27.17
CA THR A 361 -16.30 11.53 -25.84
C THR A 361 -17.69 12.04 -25.54
N GLY A 362 -18.16 11.85 -24.31
CA GLY A 362 -19.38 12.47 -23.79
C GLY A 362 -19.20 12.99 -22.36
N ALA A 363 -20.00 13.98 -22.01
CA ALA A 363 -20.02 14.54 -20.66
C ALA A 363 -20.86 13.66 -19.74
N LEU A 364 -20.36 13.44 -18.52
CA LEU A 364 -21.08 12.85 -17.41
C LEU A 364 -21.65 14.00 -16.56
N THR A 365 -22.95 13.93 -16.27
CA THR A 365 -23.73 14.98 -15.60
C THR A 365 -24.65 14.45 -14.49
N GLY A 366 -24.85 13.13 -14.42
CA GLY A 366 -25.28 12.45 -13.21
C GLY A 366 -24.10 12.17 -12.28
N ALA A 367 -24.40 11.90 -11.02
CA ALA A 367 -23.41 11.57 -9.99
C ALA A 367 -23.65 10.14 -9.47
N GLY A 368 -22.56 9.50 -9.06
CA GLY A 368 -22.52 8.16 -8.48
C GLY A 368 -21.14 7.92 -7.86
N GLU A 369 -21.02 6.84 -7.10
CA GLU A 369 -19.84 6.44 -6.34
C GLU A 369 -19.79 4.91 -6.36
N GLY A 370 -18.59 4.33 -6.47
CA GLY A 370 -18.39 2.91 -6.68
C GLY A 370 -18.26 2.54 -8.17
N PRO A 371 -18.25 1.22 -8.48
CA PRO A 371 -17.67 0.70 -9.71
C PRO A 371 -18.41 1.11 -10.99
N LEU A 372 -17.65 1.32 -12.05
CA LEU A 372 -18.12 1.65 -13.38
C LEU A 372 -18.87 0.49 -14.03
N PHE A 373 -20.01 0.78 -14.65
CA PHE A 373 -20.69 -0.10 -15.58
C PHE A 373 -20.94 0.60 -16.92
N LEU A 374 -20.57 -0.04 -18.02
CA LEU A 374 -20.88 0.39 -19.38
C LEU A 374 -21.98 -0.50 -19.94
N ARG A 375 -23.08 0.11 -20.40
CA ARG A 375 -24.22 -0.61 -20.98
C ARG A 375 -24.47 -0.15 -22.41
N PHE A 376 -24.80 -1.10 -23.29
CA PHE A 376 -24.77 -0.88 -24.72
C PHE A 376 -26.17 -0.93 -25.33
N THR A 377 -26.55 0.13 -26.04
CA THR A 377 -27.88 0.25 -26.66
C THR A 377 -27.76 0.57 -28.14
N GLY A 378 -28.71 0.10 -28.97
CA GLY A 378 -28.63 0.30 -30.41
C GLY A 378 -29.60 -0.54 -31.24
N GLY A 379 -29.16 -0.87 -32.46
CA GLY A 379 -29.90 -1.67 -33.43
C GLY A 379 -29.84 -3.18 -33.16
N ALA A 380 -30.14 -3.98 -34.18
CA ALA A 380 -30.01 -5.43 -34.14
C ALA A 380 -28.69 -5.87 -34.80
N GLY A 381 -27.96 -6.78 -34.13
CA GLY A 381 -26.62 -7.22 -34.52
C GLY A 381 -25.53 -6.26 -34.03
N SER A 382 -24.28 -6.74 -34.08
CA SER A 382 -23.15 -6.14 -33.37
C SER A 382 -22.97 -4.65 -33.66
N LEU A 383 -22.94 -3.86 -32.59
CA LEU A 383 -23.04 -2.40 -32.62
C LEU A 383 -21.69 -1.75 -32.95
N PHE A 384 -20.69 -2.05 -32.14
CA PHE A 384 -19.32 -1.54 -32.17
C PHE A 384 -18.45 -2.40 -31.23
N ASP A 385 -17.14 -2.25 -31.36
CA ASP A 385 -16.14 -2.77 -30.43
C ASP A 385 -15.47 -1.58 -29.72
N ILE A 386 -15.02 -1.77 -28.49
CA ILE A 386 -14.26 -0.79 -27.70
C ILE A 386 -12.84 -1.34 -27.49
N ASP A 387 -11.85 -0.52 -27.79
CA ASP A 387 -10.43 -0.79 -27.58
C ASP A 387 -10.05 -0.43 -26.13
N SER A 388 -10.12 0.87 -25.80
CA SER A 388 -9.86 1.37 -24.45
C SER A 388 -10.79 2.53 -24.09
N PHE A 389 -10.84 2.90 -22.81
CA PHE A 389 -11.57 4.08 -22.33
C PHE A 389 -10.87 4.76 -21.14
N THR A 390 -11.29 6.00 -20.85
CA THR A 390 -10.87 6.79 -19.70
C THR A 390 -12.08 7.53 -19.12
N LEU A 391 -12.19 7.57 -17.79
CA LEU A 391 -13.04 8.51 -17.07
C LEU A 391 -12.17 9.69 -16.63
N ALA A 392 -12.58 10.92 -16.95
CA ALA A 392 -11.97 12.11 -16.39
C ALA A 392 -12.99 12.81 -15.47
N GLY A 393 -12.58 13.15 -14.26
CA GLY A 393 -13.40 13.81 -13.26
C GLY A 393 -13.14 15.32 -13.13
N GLU A 394 -14.08 16.02 -12.51
CA GLU A 394 -13.62 17.08 -11.60
C GLU A 394 -12.96 16.33 -10.45
N GLN A 395 -11.65 16.54 -10.23
CA GLN A 395 -10.99 16.04 -9.04
C GLN A 395 -11.79 16.58 -7.83
N GLU A 396 -12.53 15.70 -7.13
CA GLU A 396 -12.60 15.88 -5.69
C GLU A 396 -11.15 15.99 -5.25
N THR A 397 -10.81 17.09 -4.59
CA THR A 397 -9.43 17.37 -4.23
C THR A 397 -8.92 16.19 -3.43
N LYS A 398 -8.00 15.40 -4.02
CA LYS A 398 -7.16 14.42 -3.31
C LYS A 398 -6.91 15.00 -1.94
N ALA A 399 -7.42 14.35 -0.90
CA ALA A 399 -7.52 14.93 0.43
C ALA A 399 -6.20 15.63 0.74
N ALA A 400 -6.24 16.96 0.87
CA ALA A 400 -5.02 17.75 0.91
C ALA A 400 -4.15 17.17 2.02
N GLY A 401 -2.91 16.78 1.68
CA GLY A 401 -2.04 16.03 2.58
C GLY A 401 -2.06 16.67 3.96
N SER A 402 -2.07 15.85 5.01
CA SER A 402 -2.31 16.31 6.39
C SER A 402 -1.44 17.53 6.70
N SER A 403 -2.10 18.64 7.05
CA SER A 403 -1.47 19.90 7.46
C SER A 403 -0.67 19.79 8.76
N ASP A 404 -0.67 18.60 9.35
CA ASP A 404 -0.19 18.27 10.68
C ASP A 404 0.75 17.05 10.65
N VAL A 405 1.01 16.46 9.47
CA VAL A 405 2.10 15.50 9.23
C VAL A 405 3.23 16.18 8.46
N HIS A 406 4.39 16.29 9.11
CA HIS A 406 5.50 17.15 8.71
C HIS A 406 6.77 16.32 8.41
N LEU A 407 7.25 16.28 7.16
CA LEU A 407 8.44 15.50 6.78
C LEU A 407 9.72 16.35 6.81
N PHE A 408 10.77 15.95 7.53
CA PHE A 408 12.07 16.63 7.43
C PHE A 408 12.68 16.44 6.03
N TYR A 409 13.03 17.53 5.36
CA TYR A 409 13.43 17.57 3.95
C TYR A 409 14.77 18.30 3.75
N TYR A 410 15.67 17.66 3.01
CA TYR A 410 17.08 18.03 2.89
C TYR A 410 17.41 18.43 1.45
N PRO A 411 17.55 19.74 1.16
CA PRO A 411 17.77 20.29 -0.18
C PRO A 411 19.26 20.45 -0.50
N TRP A 412 20.14 19.61 0.06
CA TRP A 412 21.59 19.85 0.05
C TRP A 412 22.39 18.96 -0.91
N TYR A 413 21.74 18.05 -1.63
CA TYR A 413 22.41 17.12 -2.54
C TYR A 413 22.83 17.82 -3.83
N GLY A 414 23.94 17.39 -4.44
CA GLY A 414 24.43 18.02 -5.67
C GLY A 414 25.33 17.15 -6.54
N THR A 415 25.29 17.40 -7.84
CA THR A 415 26.01 16.63 -8.87
C THR A 415 27.03 17.49 -9.63
N PRO A 416 28.07 16.87 -10.24
CA PRO A 416 29.04 17.57 -11.08
C PRO A 416 28.41 18.29 -12.28
N GLU A 417 27.28 17.79 -12.79
CA GLU A 417 26.57 18.33 -13.95
C GLU A 417 25.94 19.70 -13.68
N THR A 418 25.37 19.89 -12.48
CA THR A 418 24.66 21.12 -12.09
C THR A 418 25.52 22.02 -11.19
N ASN A 419 26.16 21.44 -10.16
CA ASN A 419 26.93 22.17 -9.15
C ASN A 419 28.45 22.19 -9.40
N GLY A 420 28.93 21.47 -10.42
CA GLY A 420 30.37 21.40 -10.77
C GLY A 420 31.21 20.49 -9.87
N SER A 421 30.65 19.98 -8.77
CA SER A 421 31.17 18.87 -7.98
C SER A 421 30.02 18.06 -7.37
N TRP A 422 30.32 16.84 -6.92
CA TRP A 422 29.47 16.18 -5.94
C TRP A 422 29.34 17.06 -4.70
N ARG A 423 28.18 16.99 -4.05
CA ARG A 423 27.89 17.57 -2.75
C ARG A 423 27.06 16.55 -1.96
N HIS A 424 27.44 16.32 -0.71
CA HIS A 424 26.84 15.36 0.23
C HIS A 424 27.03 13.87 -0.16
N TRP A 425 26.80 13.48 -1.42
CA TRP A 425 26.94 12.07 -1.86
C TRP A 425 28.32 11.44 -1.62
N GLU A 426 29.38 12.25 -1.58
CA GLU A 426 30.78 11.85 -1.31
C GLU A 426 31.14 11.73 0.19
N GLN A 427 30.18 11.96 1.10
CA GLN A 427 30.36 11.83 2.55
C GLN A 427 30.89 10.43 2.93
N GLY A 428 31.59 10.32 4.06
CA GLY A 428 32.35 9.11 4.44
C GLY A 428 33.63 8.86 3.63
N GLY A 429 33.87 9.61 2.54
CA GLY A 429 34.99 9.39 1.61
C GLY A 429 34.64 8.47 0.44
N HIS A 430 33.34 8.32 0.15
CA HIS A 430 32.80 7.53 -0.94
C HIS A 430 32.99 8.22 -2.32
N THR A 431 32.84 7.45 -3.42
CA THR A 431 33.08 7.94 -4.80
C THR A 431 31.86 7.77 -5.72
N PRO A 432 30.95 8.75 -5.76
CA PRO A 432 29.72 8.65 -6.56
C PRO A 432 30.01 8.63 -8.09
N PRO A 433 29.11 8.08 -8.93
CA PRO A 433 27.72 7.78 -8.60
C PRO A 433 27.48 6.41 -7.93
N ASP A 434 28.28 5.39 -8.24
CA ASP A 434 27.99 4.01 -7.81
C ASP A 434 28.26 3.76 -6.31
N ASP A 435 29.15 4.56 -5.70
CA ASP A 435 29.54 4.48 -4.30
C ASP A 435 29.21 5.79 -3.56
N ILE A 436 28.14 5.81 -2.75
CA ILE A 436 27.68 7.01 -2.02
C ILE A 436 27.77 6.84 -0.51
N GLY A 437 27.88 7.95 0.21
CA GLY A 437 27.85 8.03 1.69
C GLY A 437 26.45 7.86 2.28
N ALA A 438 25.78 6.78 1.92
CA ALA A 438 24.47 6.37 2.42
C ALA A 438 24.36 4.83 2.39
N ASP A 439 23.63 4.26 3.35
CA ASP A 439 23.39 2.81 3.45
C ASP A 439 22.24 2.30 2.59
N LEU A 440 21.36 3.21 2.15
CA LEU A 440 20.38 2.97 1.09
C LEU A 440 20.80 3.75 -0.17
N TYR A 441 20.35 3.32 -1.35
CA TYR A 441 20.63 4.01 -2.61
C TYR A 441 19.34 4.64 -3.18
N PRO A 442 19.29 5.94 -3.52
CA PRO A 442 18.07 6.58 -4.02
C PRO A 442 17.57 5.97 -5.33
N LYS A 443 16.24 5.92 -5.51
CA LYS A 443 15.61 5.46 -6.76
C LYS A 443 15.97 6.36 -7.95
N LEU A 444 16.15 7.66 -7.72
CA LEU A 444 16.63 8.61 -8.73
C LEU A 444 18.14 8.52 -8.98
N GLY A 445 18.88 7.70 -8.21
CA GLY A 445 20.33 7.80 -8.08
C GLY A 445 20.76 9.06 -7.32
N PRO A 446 22.07 9.34 -7.22
CA PRO A 446 22.56 10.55 -6.56
C PRO A 446 22.21 11.79 -7.38
N TYR A 447 21.10 12.43 -7.01
CA TYR A 447 20.47 13.56 -7.70
C TYR A 447 21.04 14.92 -7.26
N ASP A 448 20.60 15.99 -7.92
CA ASP A 448 20.90 17.37 -7.53
C ASP A 448 19.64 18.04 -6.96
N SER A 449 19.70 18.60 -5.75
CA SER A 449 18.58 19.29 -5.13
C SER A 449 18.19 20.60 -5.83
N GLY A 450 19.03 21.11 -6.73
CA GLY A 450 18.72 22.23 -7.63
C GLY A 450 17.98 21.82 -8.91
N ASP A 451 17.77 20.53 -9.17
CA ASP A 451 16.94 20.07 -10.30
C ASP A 451 15.44 20.23 -10.00
N ALA A 452 14.98 21.47 -10.15
CA ALA A 452 13.60 21.90 -9.90
C ALA A 452 12.55 21.20 -10.77
N ALA A 453 12.94 20.62 -11.92
CA ALA A 453 12.02 20.05 -12.90
C ALA A 453 12.09 18.51 -13.00
N GLY A 454 13.17 17.89 -12.52
CA GLY A 454 13.28 16.46 -12.30
C GLY A 454 13.14 16.10 -10.83
N ALA A 455 14.25 16.08 -10.09
CA ALA A 455 14.30 15.58 -8.72
C ALA A 455 13.27 16.24 -7.78
N VAL A 456 13.25 17.58 -7.69
CA VAL A 456 12.35 18.29 -6.76
C VAL A 456 10.88 18.05 -7.09
N GLU A 457 10.51 18.09 -8.38
CA GLU A 457 9.13 17.80 -8.83
C GLU A 457 8.73 16.35 -8.49
N GLN A 458 9.64 15.39 -8.66
CA GLN A 458 9.38 14.00 -8.31
C GLN A 458 9.29 13.80 -6.79
N HIS A 459 10.06 14.55 -5.99
CA HIS A 459 9.93 14.54 -4.53
C HIS A 459 8.53 15.02 -4.12
N MET A 460 8.00 16.09 -4.72
CA MET A 460 6.66 16.58 -4.39
C MET A 460 5.57 15.53 -4.67
N LYS A 461 5.65 14.79 -5.77
CA LYS A 461 4.73 13.66 -6.05
C LYS A 461 4.83 12.54 -5.02
N TRP A 462 6.02 12.25 -4.51
CA TRP A 462 6.22 11.25 -3.46
C TRP A 462 5.77 11.74 -2.07
N ILE A 463 5.92 13.03 -1.78
CA ILE A 463 5.35 13.66 -0.58
C ILE A 463 3.82 13.61 -0.66
N GLU A 464 3.22 13.96 -1.80
CA GLU A 464 1.78 13.78 -2.06
C GLU A 464 1.34 12.31 -1.94
N GLN A 465 2.14 11.34 -2.35
CA GLN A 465 1.85 9.91 -2.17
C GLN A 465 1.88 9.51 -0.69
N SER A 466 2.77 10.12 0.11
CA SER A 466 2.91 9.85 1.54
C SER A 466 1.76 10.37 2.43
N GLY A 467 0.79 11.09 1.85
CA GLY A 467 -0.31 11.71 2.61
C GLY A 467 0.09 12.88 3.51
N ALA A 468 1.38 13.24 3.58
CA ALA A 468 1.86 14.41 4.32
C ALA A 468 1.64 15.72 3.56
N GLY A 469 1.20 16.76 4.26
CA GLY A 469 0.93 18.08 3.69
C GLY A 469 2.08 19.07 3.81
N VAL A 470 3.10 18.77 4.62
CA VAL A 470 4.13 19.74 5.00
C VAL A 470 5.52 19.12 4.91
N ILE A 471 6.45 19.83 4.28
CA ILE A 471 7.89 19.58 4.44
C ILE A 471 8.50 20.59 5.42
N VAL A 472 9.44 20.12 6.23
CA VAL A 472 10.27 20.94 7.12
C VAL A 472 11.65 21.08 6.48
N TYR A 473 11.87 22.23 5.85
CA TYR A 473 13.01 22.49 4.96
C TYR A 473 14.28 22.80 5.75
N SER A 474 15.31 21.95 5.64
CA SER A 474 16.64 22.18 6.22
C SER A 474 17.28 23.44 5.63
N TRP A 475 17.65 24.39 6.50
CA TRP A 475 18.10 25.73 6.11
C TRP A 475 19.31 26.19 6.95
N TRP A 476 20.43 26.44 6.26
CA TRP A 476 21.75 26.70 6.86
C TRP A 476 22.19 28.18 6.92
N GLY A 477 21.27 29.12 6.70
CA GLY A 477 21.54 30.57 6.81
C GLY A 477 21.26 31.37 5.54
N GLN A 478 21.14 32.69 5.72
CA GLN A 478 20.80 33.64 4.64
C GLN A 478 21.87 33.63 3.53
N GLY A 479 21.46 33.40 2.28
CA GLY A 479 22.38 33.27 1.15
C GLY A 479 23.27 32.02 1.17
N GLY A 480 22.93 31.01 1.98
CA GLY A 480 23.49 29.66 1.85
C GLY A 480 22.95 28.92 0.62
N TYR A 481 23.54 27.76 0.30
CA TYR A 481 23.12 26.92 -0.84
C TYR A 481 21.63 26.58 -0.75
N GLU A 482 21.18 26.16 0.43
CA GLU A 482 19.80 25.80 0.72
C GLU A 482 18.86 27.02 0.66
N ASP A 483 19.35 28.24 0.94
CA ASP A 483 18.57 29.47 0.81
C ASP A 483 18.44 29.94 -0.66
N GLU A 484 19.41 29.60 -1.52
CA GLU A 484 19.33 29.88 -2.96
C GLU A 484 18.35 28.94 -3.68
N LEU A 485 18.19 27.70 -3.19
CA LEU A 485 17.26 26.70 -3.75
C LEU A 485 15.80 26.86 -3.28
N ALA A 486 15.58 27.48 -2.11
CA ALA A 486 14.25 27.59 -1.50
C ALA A 486 13.14 28.15 -2.42
N PRO A 487 13.35 29.16 -3.29
CA PRO A 487 12.33 29.63 -4.22
C PRO A 487 11.77 28.54 -5.14
N ALA A 488 12.63 27.66 -5.66
CA ALA A 488 12.25 26.61 -6.60
C ALA A 488 11.47 25.48 -5.89
N VAL A 489 11.89 25.12 -4.67
CA VAL A 489 11.19 24.13 -3.85
C VAL A 489 9.83 24.66 -3.37
N LEU A 490 9.73 25.95 -3.01
CA LEU A 490 8.46 26.61 -2.70
C LEU A 490 7.52 26.66 -3.91
N GLU A 491 8.03 26.86 -5.13
CA GLU A 491 7.22 26.84 -6.35
C GLU A 491 6.72 25.43 -6.69
N ALA A 492 7.56 24.40 -6.51
CA ALA A 492 7.18 23.00 -6.69
C ALA A 492 6.12 22.58 -5.65
N ALA A 493 6.36 22.82 -4.36
CA ALA A 493 5.40 22.56 -3.30
C ALA A 493 4.06 23.25 -3.55
N ALA A 494 4.08 24.49 -4.06
CA ALA A 494 2.86 25.23 -4.42
C ALA A 494 2.04 24.58 -5.54
N ARG A 495 2.68 23.97 -6.55
CA ARG A 495 1.99 23.21 -7.61
C ARG A 495 1.26 21.99 -7.06
N HIS A 496 1.84 21.37 -6.03
CA HIS A 496 1.41 20.13 -5.40
C HIS A 496 0.59 20.34 -4.11
N GLY A 497 0.18 21.57 -3.81
CA GLY A 497 -0.57 21.92 -2.59
C GLY A 497 0.24 21.89 -1.28
N ILE A 498 1.38 21.19 -1.26
CA ILE A 498 2.32 21.02 -0.15
C ILE A 498 2.75 22.36 0.45
N LYS A 499 2.95 22.37 1.76
CA LYS A 499 3.43 23.51 2.54
C LYS A 499 4.87 23.31 3.02
N VAL A 500 5.53 24.42 3.33
CA VAL A 500 6.93 24.49 3.71
C VAL A 500 7.05 25.19 5.06
N ALA A 501 7.35 24.42 6.10
CA ALA A 501 7.90 24.89 7.36
C ALA A 501 9.43 24.89 7.30
N TRP A 502 10.09 25.50 8.28
CA TRP A 502 11.55 25.72 8.24
C TRP A 502 12.26 24.99 9.37
N HIS A 503 13.33 24.26 9.05
CA HIS A 503 14.24 23.66 10.02
C HIS A 503 15.51 24.50 10.03
N ILE A 504 15.65 25.36 11.05
CA ILE A 504 16.79 26.27 11.18
C ILE A 504 17.96 25.49 11.79
N GLU A 505 18.98 25.27 10.97
CA GLU A 505 20.12 24.41 11.27
C GLU A 505 21.18 25.10 12.13
N PRO A 506 22.11 24.36 12.77
CA PRO A 506 23.14 24.88 13.67
C PRO A 506 24.32 25.49 12.90
N TYR A 507 24.05 26.49 12.05
CA TYR A 507 25.08 27.24 11.34
C TYR A 507 26.04 27.96 12.32
N GLY A 508 27.29 28.17 11.89
CA GLY A 508 28.43 28.33 12.79
C GLY A 508 28.37 29.45 13.84
N ASP A 509 27.68 30.56 13.56
CA ASP A 509 27.52 31.72 14.46
C ASP A 509 26.07 31.90 14.98
N ARG A 510 25.23 30.85 14.92
CA ARG A 510 23.81 30.94 15.32
C ARG A 510 23.63 31.31 16.80
N THR A 511 22.76 32.28 17.05
CA THR A 511 22.35 32.74 18.38
C THR A 511 20.83 32.89 18.45
N ALA A 512 20.25 33.02 19.64
CA ALA A 512 18.81 33.30 19.78
C ALA A 512 18.38 34.59 19.06
N ALA A 513 19.24 35.61 19.02
CA ALA A 513 18.98 36.85 18.31
C ALA A 513 19.06 36.68 16.78
N SER A 514 20.04 35.92 16.26
CA SER A 514 20.11 35.68 14.82
C SER A 514 18.96 34.80 14.32
N VAL A 515 18.45 33.87 15.13
CA VAL A 515 17.21 33.12 14.82
C VAL A 515 15.99 34.04 14.70
N VAL A 516 15.90 35.10 15.51
CA VAL A 516 14.85 36.13 15.36
C VAL A 516 15.01 36.89 14.05
N ASP A 517 16.23 37.30 13.71
CA ASP A 517 16.54 37.98 12.45
C ASP A 517 16.27 37.08 11.23
N ASP A 518 16.54 35.77 11.33
CA ASP A 518 16.26 34.76 10.30
C ASP A 518 14.76 34.50 10.14
N ILE A 519 13.99 34.41 11.24
CA ILE A 519 12.52 34.33 11.18
C ILE A 519 11.95 35.55 10.47
N ALA A 520 12.48 36.75 10.73
CA ALA A 520 12.07 37.96 10.01
C ALA A 520 12.44 37.90 8.52
N TYR A 521 13.66 37.45 8.19
CA TYR A 521 14.12 37.27 6.80
C TYR A 521 13.29 36.27 6.02
N LEU A 522 13.02 35.08 6.59
CA LEU A 522 12.22 34.03 5.95
C LEU A 522 10.77 34.48 5.73
N ASN A 523 10.19 35.23 6.66
CA ASN A 523 8.86 35.82 6.48
C ASN A 523 8.85 36.92 5.40
N ASP A 524 9.83 37.81 5.35
CA ASP A 524 9.89 38.90 4.36
C ASP A 524 10.18 38.38 2.94
N LYS A 525 11.10 37.42 2.80
CA LYS A 525 11.55 36.89 1.51
C LYS A 525 10.60 35.85 0.92
N TYR A 526 9.95 35.02 1.76
CA TYR A 526 9.16 33.86 1.30
C TYR A 526 7.72 33.81 1.83
N GLY A 527 7.35 34.67 2.79
CA GLY A 527 6.06 34.58 3.51
C GLY A 527 4.81 34.85 2.67
N ASP A 528 4.97 35.40 1.46
CA ASP A 528 3.95 35.60 0.43
C ASP A 528 3.75 34.36 -0.48
N SER A 529 4.59 33.32 -0.36
CA SER A 529 4.43 32.09 -1.15
C SER A 529 3.17 31.33 -0.73
N PRO A 530 2.36 30.81 -1.67
CA PRO A 530 1.20 29.97 -1.35
C PRO A 530 1.58 28.60 -0.74
N ALA A 531 2.86 28.23 -0.80
CA ALA A 531 3.43 27.08 -0.10
C ALA A 531 4.01 27.43 1.29
N TYR A 532 4.07 28.70 1.71
CA TYR A 532 4.63 29.04 3.02
C TYR A 532 3.69 28.52 4.13
N TYR A 533 4.17 27.60 4.98
CA TYR A 533 3.32 26.97 5.99
C TYR A 533 2.85 27.99 7.04
N ARG A 534 1.57 27.93 7.36
CA ARG A 534 0.94 28.63 8.48
C ARG A 534 -0.10 27.71 9.08
N ASP A 535 -0.01 27.47 10.38
CA ASP A 535 -0.96 26.64 11.09
C ASP A 535 -2.18 27.47 11.51
N ALA A 536 -3.35 27.12 10.97
CA ALA A 536 -4.61 27.79 11.26
C ALA A 536 -5.06 27.65 12.72
N GLU A 537 -4.73 26.54 13.38
CA GLU A 537 -5.20 26.22 14.74
C GLU A 537 -4.43 27.01 15.78
N HIS A 538 -3.11 27.14 15.60
CA HIS A 538 -2.26 27.94 16.48
C HIS A 538 -2.06 29.38 15.97
N GLY A 539 -3.10 29.96 15.37
CA GLY A 539 -3.22 31.41 15.12
C GLY A 539 -2.78 31.91 13.73
N ASN A 540 -2.79 31.03 12.71
CA ASN A 540 -2.25 31.29 11.36
C ASN A 540 -0.78 31.72 11.37
N ARG A 541 -0.01 31.18 12.32
CA ARG A 541 1.42 31.48 12.51
C ARG A 541 2.29 30.47 11.74
N PRO A 542 3.41 30.89 11.15
CA PRO A 542 4.38 30.00 10.51
C PRO A 542 5.25 29.26 11.53
N ALA A 543 5.72 28.08 11.14
CA ALA A 543 6.44 27.15 12.01
C ALA A 543 7.95 27.09 11.71
N PHE A 544 8.76 27.12 12.77
CA PHE A 544 10.22 27.06 12.74
C PHE A 544 10.74 26.04 13.76
N TYR A 545 11.34 24.97 13.27
CA TYR A 545 11.99 23.91 14.05
C TYR A 545 13.45 24.29 14.29
N ILE A 546 13.88 24.36 15.55
CA ILE A 546 15.25 24.76 15.90
C ILE A 546 16.10 23.52 16.22
N PHE A 547 16.88 23.06 15.23
CA PHE A 547 17.76 21.90 15.42
C PHE A 547 18.83 22.20 16.47
N GLU A 548 19.16 21.21 17.30
CA GLU A 548 20.11 21.33 18.42
C GLU A 548 19.85 22.55 19.33
N SER A 549 18.58 22.90 19.54
CA SER A 549 18.16 24.07 20.35
C SER A 549 18.89 24.21 21.71
N LEU A 550 19.21 23.07 22.34
CA LEU A 550 19.88 22.98 23.63
C LEU A 550 21.35 23.45 23.63
N LYS A 551 21.97 23.67 22.46
CA LYS A 551 23.31 24.29 22.38
C LYS A 551 23.30 25.76 22.85
N ILE A 552 22.15 26.44 22.75
CA ILE A 552 21.95 27.80 23.25
C ILE A 552 21.18 27.72 24.58
N GLN A 553 21.68 28.42 25.61
CA GLN A 553 21.14 28.35 26.98
C GLN A 553 20.11 29.44 27.31
N ASP A 554 20.10 30.54 26.55
CA ASP A 554 19.21 31.68 26.75
C ASP A 554 18.50 31.97 25.42
N TRP A 555 17.18 31.76 25.43
CA TRP A 555 16.30 31.93 24.28
C TRP A 555 15.36 33.13 24.43
N SER A 556 15.60 34.02 25.41
CA SER A 556 14.75 35.19 25.69
C SER A 556 14.59 36.18 24.53
N ALA A 557 15.44 36.10 23.50
CA ALA A 557 15.23 36.84 22.25
C ALA A 557 13.94 36.42 21.50
N LEU A 558 13.51 35.15 21.62
CA LEU A 558 12.31 34.64 20.95
C LEU A 558 11.01 35.30 21.44
N ASP A 559 11.03 35.95 22.60
CA ASP A 559 9.92 36.79 23.10
C ASP A 559 9.55 37.92 22.10
N ALA A 560 10.46 38.27 21.18
CA ALA A 560 10.21 39.24 20.11
C ALA A 560 9.32 38.70 18.95
N VAL A 561 9.19 37.37 18.82
CA VAL A 561 8.46 36.72 17.70
C VAL A 561 7.36 35.75 18.16
N SER A 562 7.23 35.48 19.46
CA SER A 562 6.28 34.51 20.03
C SER A 562 4.82 34.72 19.60
N ASP A 563 4.34 35.96 19.53
CA ASP A 563 3.00 36.31 19.04
C ASP A 563 2.82 36.10 17.53
N SER A 564 3.91 35.93 16.77
CA SER A 564 3.94 35.95 15.29
C SER A 564 4.43 34.68 14.63
N ALA A 565 5.07 33.77 15.37
CA ALA A 565 5.67 32.53 14.89
C ALA A 565 5.51 31.40 15.92
N ILE A 566 5.45 30.15 15.45
CA ILE A 566 5.55 28.94 16.27
C ILE A 566 6.99 28.47 16.18
N VAL A 567 7.77 28.68 17.24
CA VAL A 567 9.17 28.24 17.30
C VAL A 567 9.26 27.00 18.18
N LEU A 568 9.77 25.89 17.64
CA LEU A 568 9.82 24.59 18.30
C LEU A 568 11.22 24.25 18.81
N ALA A 569 11.32 23.81 20.07
CA ALA A 569 12.56 23.31 20.66
C ALA A 569 12.71 21.81 20.43
N GLN A 570 13.89 21.37 19.96
CA GLN A 570 14.26 19.96 19.93
C GLN A 570 14.60 19.45 21.34
N THR A 571 13.63 18.92 22.09
CA THR A 571 13.83 18.34 23.42
C THR A 571 12.60 17.60 23.94
N THR A 572 12.73 16.80 25.01
CA THR A 572 11.62 16.44 25.92
C THR A 572 11.79 17.05 27.33
N ASP A 573 12.88 17.80 27.58
CA ASP A 573 13.12 18.51 28.84
C ASP A 573 12.33 19.83 28.88
N THR A 574 11.12 19.75 29.44
CA THR A 574 10.21 20.90 29.61
C THR A 574 10.76 22.01 30.52
N THR A 575 11.91 21.81 31.18
CA THR A 575 12.61 22.90 31.89
C THR A 575 13.41 23.82 30.97
N LYS A 576 13.52 23.49 29.66
CA LYS A 576 14.32 24.21 28.66
C LYS A 576 13.51 25.04 27.66
N VAL A 577 12.18 24.97 27.72
CA VAL A 577 11.30 25.47 26.64
C VAL A 577 10.62 26.82 26.94
N ALA A 578 11.08 27.56 27.96
CA ALA A 578 10.41 28.74 28.52
C ALA A 578 10.19 29.96 27.59
N HIS A 579 10.67 29.91 26.34
CA HIS A 579 10.52 30.95 25.30
C HIS A 579 10.05 30.38 23.95
N PHE A 580 9.65 29.11 23.90
CA PHE A 580 9.24 28.42 22.68
C PHE A 580 7.72 28.33 22.57
N GLY A 581 7.22 28.21 21.33
CA GLY A 581 5.81 27.96 21.03
C GLY A 581 5.47 26.48 20.80
N GLY A 582 6.47 25.61 20.79
CA GLY A 582 6.28 24.16 20.61
C GLY A 582 7.51 23.33 20.98
N ILE A 583 7.35 22.01 20.89
CA ILE A 583 8.33 21.01 21.27
C ILE A 583 8.34 19.89 20.22
N TYR A 584 9.52 19.41 19.83
CA TYR A 584 9.71 18.24 18.94
C TYR A 584 10.94 17.42 19.35
N THR A 585 11.14 16.22 18.79
CA THR A 585 12.23 15.32 19.23
C THR A 585 13.33 15.08 18.21
N TYR A 586 13.00 15.06 16.91
CA TYR A 586 13.84 14.67 15.76
C TYR A 586 14.34 13.21 15.78
N ASP A 587 14.92 12.76 16.89
CA ASP A 587 15.58 11.47 17.04
C ASP A 587 14.58 10.28 17.02
N GLY A 588 14.64 9.47 15.96
CA GLY A 588 13.86 8.24 15.81
C GLY A 588 14.33 7.08 16.69
N ILE A 589 15.63 6.98 16.99
CA ILE A 589 16.14 5.96 17.94
C ILE A 589 15.49 6.18 19.31
N ALA A 590 15.33 7.45 19.71
CA ALA A 590 14.53 7.80 20.86
C ALA A 590 13.04 7.47 20.63
N GLY A 591 12.46 7.80 19.47
CA GLY A 591 11.06 7.52 19.12
C GLY A 591 10.62 6.06 19.34
N ALA A 592 11.47 5.09 18.97
CA ALA A 592 11.20 3.67 19.19
C ALA A 592 10.99 3.27 20.67
N THR A 593 11.44 4.11 21.62
CA THR A 593 11.22 3.95 23.07
C THR A 593 10.42 5.09 23.72
N ALA A 594 10.05 6.10 22.94
CA ALA A 594 9.28 7.30 23.30
C ALA A 594 9.61 7.95 24.68
N PRO A 595 10.90 8.17 25.04
CA PRO A 595 11.29 8.57 26.38
C PRO A 595 10.87 10.02 26.68
N GLY A 596 9.87 10.17 27.54
CA GLY A 596 9.38 11.47 28.00
C GLY A 596 8.30 12.11 27.11
N TRP A 597 7.85 11.41 26.06
CA TRP A 597 6.90 11.95 25.08
C TRP A 597 5.57 12.38 25.73
N LYS A 598 4.92 11.49 26.48
CA LYS A 598 3.71 11.81 27.25
C LYS A 598 3.87 13.05 28.13
N GLN A 599 4.99 13.19 28.86
CA GLN A 599 5.21 14.35 29.73
C GLN A 599 5.46 15.64 28.95
N ALA A 600 6.07 15.55 27.77
CA ALA A 600 6.22 16.69 26.86
C ALA A 600 4.87 17.10 26.25
N GLY A 601 4.05 16.15 25.82
CA GLY A 601 2.69 16.38 25.30
C GLY A 601 1.75 16.99 26.34
N GLU A 602 1.65 16.38 27.53
CA GLU A 602 0.84 16.92 28.66
C GLU A 602 1.29 18.34 29.06
N TYR A 603 2.59 18.62 29.00
CA TYR A 603 3.11 19.96 29.26
C TYR A 603 2.75 20.94 28.13
N ALA A 604 2.88 20.53 26.87
CA ALA A 604 2.60 21.38 25.73
C ALA A 604 1.11 21.78 25.70
N GLU A 605 0.21 20.80 25.85
CA GLU A 605 -1.24 21.01 26.00
C GLU A 605 -1.54 22.02 27.12
N ALA A 606 -0.99 21.78 28.32
CA ALA A 606 -1.21 22.64 29.49
C ALA A 606 -0.66 24.08 29.34
N ASN A 607 0.20 24.34 28.36
CA ASN A 607 0.78 25.66 28.09
C ASN A 607 0.39 26.23 26.72
N ASN A 608 -0.57 25.63 26.01
CA ASN A 608 -0.98 26.04 24.65
C ASN A 608 0.22 26.10 23.67
N MET A 609 1.10 25.10 23.76
CA MET A 609 2.22 24.89 22.87
C MET A 609 1.93 23.74 21.92
N VAL A 610 2.54 23.78 20.74
CA VAL A 610 2.50 22.66 19.79
C VAL A 610 3.35 21.50 20.29
N TRP A 611 2.79 20.29 20.27
CA TRP A 611 3.54 19.04 20.46
C TRP A 611 3.69 18.30 19.13
N ALA A 612 4.93 18.04 18.72
CA ALA A 612 5.28 17.37 17.47
C ALA A 612 6.31 16.25 17.73
N PRO A 613 5.91 15.07 18.24
CA PRO A 613 6.81 13.91 18.30
C PRO A 613 7.37 13.60 16.91
N SER A 614 8.59 13.07 16.86
CA SER A 614 9.27 12.71 15.62
C SER A 614 9.44 11.19 15.53
N VAL A 615 8.97 10.61 14.42
CA VAL A 615 9.00 9.18 14.12
C VAL A 615 9.96 8.90 12.96
N ALA A 616 10.63 7.76 12.94
CA ALA A 616 11.53 7.35 11.87
C ALA A 616 11.27 5.90 11.39
N PRO A 617 11.54 5.58 10.11
CA PRO A 617 11.49 4.21 9.63
C PRO A 617 12.70 3.36 10.07
N GLY A 618 13.78 4.01 10.52
CA GLY A 618 15.02 3.40 10.95
C GLY A 618 16.16 4.42 11.05
N TYR A 619 17.35 3.95 11.46
CA TYR A 619 18.58 4.73 11.54
C TYR A 619 19.81 3.87 11.29
N ILE A 620 20.64 4.25 10.33
CA ILE A 620 21.99 3.72 10.10
C ILE A 620 22.84 4.73 9.34
N ASP A 621 24.01 5.07 9.89
CA ASP A 621 24.94 6.06 9.33
C ASP A 621 26.37 5.54 9.09
N ASP A 622 26.56 4.21 9.15
CA ASP A 622 27.87 3.54 9.09
C ASP A 622 28.70 3.92 7.85
N ARG A 623 28.07 4.14 6.70
CA ARG A 623 28.76 4.61 5.48
C ARG A 623 29.02 6.11 5.47
N ALA A 624 28.09 6.92 5.98
CA ALA A 624 28.24 8.37 6.01
C ALA A 624 29.28 8.83 7.05
N VAL A 625 29.34 8.14 8.20
CA VAL A 625 30.22 8.46 9.33
C VAL A 625 31.00 7.20 9.76
N PRO A 626 32.00 6.73 8.98
CA PRO A 626 32.69 5.47 9.25
C PRO A 626 33.32 5.40 10.65
N GLY A 627 32.83 4.46 11.46
CA GLY A 627 33.25 4.26 12.83
C GLY A 627 32.51 5.11 13.86
N ASN A 628 31.32 5.62 13.53
CA ASN A 628 30.39 6.12 14.54
C ASN A 628 30.01 5.02 15.54
N THR A 629 29.48 5.43 16.69
CA THR A 629 29.01 4.52 17.75
C THR A 629 27.59 4.84 18.21
N THR A 630 26.84 5.61 17.42
CA THR A 630 25.40 5.78 17.59
C THR A 630 24.71 4.42 17.43
N PRO A 631 23.73 4.05 18.27
CA PRO A 631 22.96 2.83 18.07
C PRO A 631 22.23 2.86 16.72
N THR A 632 22.23 1.75 15.99
CA THR A 632 21.38 1.62 14.80
C THR A 632 19.96 1.21 15.19
N LEU A 633 18.99 1.68 14.41
CA LEU A 633 17.61 1.23 14.44
C LEU A 633 17.31 0.54 13.10
N GLY A 634 17.33 -0.79 13.09
CA GLY A 634 16.92 -1.55 11.91
C GLY A 634 15.44 -1.34 11.59
N ARG A 635 15.06 -1.31 10.31
CA ARG A 635 13.68 -1.05 9.90
C ARG A 635 12.70 -2.18 10.24
N GLN A 636 13.22 -3.40 10.41
CA GLN A 636 12.45 -4.63 10.69
C GLN A 636 11.24 -4.78 9.74
N ASP A 637 11.50 -4.65 8.44
CA ASP A 637 10.51 -4.75 7.37
C ASP A 637 9.28 -3.83 7.55
N GLY A 638 9.49 -2.71 8.26
CA GLY A 638 8.48 -1.70 8.55
C GLY A 638 7.95 -1.71 9.98
N ALA A 639 8.20 -2.77 10.76
CA ALA A 639 7.70 -2.89 12.13
C ALA A 639 8.26 -1.82 13.07
N SER A 640 9.49 -1.34 12.86
CA SER A 640 10.04 -0.22 13.66
C SER A 640 9.29 1.09 13.39
N TYR A 641 8.93 1.38 12.13
CA TYR A 641 8.20 2.59 11.78
C TYR A 641 6.79 2.59 12.37
N ASP A 642 6.13 1.43 12.32
CA ASP A 642 4.79 1.22 12.86
C ASP A 642 4.76 1.32 14.39
N LEU A 643 5.80 0.85 15.07
CA LEU A 643 5.97 1.03 16.51
C LEU A 643 6.12 2.51 16.87
N GLU A 644 6.91 3.28 16.11
CA GLU A 644 7.09 4.71 16.38
C GLU A 644 5.81 5.52 16.15
N TRP A 645 5.09 5.26 15.06
CA TRP A 645 3.76 5.86 14.84
C TRP A 645 2.74 5.45 15.90
N SER A 646 2.72 4.18 16.30
CA SER A 646 1.86 3.71 17.40
C SER A 646 2.18 4.41 18.72
N ASN A 647 3.48 4.55 19.04
CA ASN A 647 3.95 5.31 20.20
C ASN A 647 3.55 6.79 20.13
N ALA A 648 3.60 7.42 18.96
CA ALA A 648 3.23 8.82 18.78
C ALA A 648 1.72 9.05 19.00
N LEU A 649 0.89 8.10 18.54
CA LEU A 649 -0.58 8.20 18.56
C LEU A 649 -1.25 7.66 19.83
N ASP A 650 -0.57 6.82 20.63
CA ASP A 650 -1.09 6.36 21.93
C ASP A 650 -1.02 7.47 22.99
N PRO A 651 -2.15 7.95 23.55
CA PRO A 651 -2.17 8.97 24.61
C PRO A 651 -1.43 8.57 25.90
N ALA A 652 -1.21 7.27 26.13
CA ALA A 652 -0.43 6.76 27.25
C ALA A 652 1.10 6.82 27.02
N ILE A 653 1.56 6.99 25.78
CA ILE A 653 2.98 6.98 25.38
C ILE A 653 3.37 8.33 24.76
N GLY A 654 2.72 8.71 23.66
CA GLY A 654 2.93 9.96 22.93
C GLY A 654 2.25 11.17 23.56
N GLY A 655 1.20 10.95 24.35
CA GLY A 655 0.28 12.02 24.75
C GLY A 655 -0.64 12.40 23.58
N SER A 656 -1.12 13.64 23.52
CA SER A 656 -1.95 14.13 22.43
C SER A 656 -1.11 15.00 21.48
N PRO A 657 -0.54 14.47 20.38
CA PRO A 657 0.19 15.26 19.40
C PRO A 657 -0.69 16.31 18.73
N SER A 658 -0.16 17.53 18.59
CA SER A 658 -0.75 18.55 17.71
C SER A 658 -0.44 18.22 16.25
N TRP A 659 0.81 17.84 16.00
CA TRP A 659 1.38 17.42 14.72
C TRP A 659 2.16 16.11 14.93
N VAL A 660 2.46 15.36 13.87
CA VAL A 660 3.51 14.33 13.88
C VAL A 660 4.58 14.71 12.86
N SER A 661 5.85 14.58 13.24
CA SER A 661 6.97 14.82 12.32
C SER A 661 7.64 13.51 11.92
N VAL A 662 8.06 13.38 10.67
CA VAL A 662 8.78 12.20 10.17
C VAL A 662 10.23 12.57 9.90
N THR A 663 11.14 11.88 10.58
CA THR A 663 12.58 11.90 10.34
C THR A 663 12.91 10.65 9.52
N SER A 664 12.96 10.70 8.19
CA SER A 664 12.94 11.89 7.32
C SER A 664 12.29 11.59 5.97
N PHE A 665 12.02 12.62 5.16
CA PHE A 665 11.78 12.40 3.74
C PHE A 665 13.05 11.82 3.08
N ASN A 666 14.18 12.53 3.14
CA ASN A 666 15.37 12.19 2.37
C ASN A 666 16.72 12.40 3.09
N GLU A 667 16.82 12.16 4.40
CA GLU A 667 18.12 12.07 5.07
C GLU A 667 18.78 10.72 4.75
N TRP A 668 19.46 10.68 3.60
CA TRP A 668 20.14 9.48 3.11
C TRP A 668 21.35 9.10 3.97
N HIS A 669 22.00 10.05 4.64
CA HIS A 669 23.22 9.78 5.41
C HIS A 669 22.95 9.06 6.73
N GLU A 670 21.80 9.33 7.34
CA GLU A 670 21.36 8.69 8.60
C GLU A 670 20.47 7.47 8.36
N GLY A 671 20.22 7.10 7.10
CA GLY A 671 19.43 5.91 6.76
C GLY A 671 17.96 6.01 7.22
N SER A 672 17.45 7.21 7.49
CA SER A 672 16.11 7.49 8.01
C SER A 672 15.09 7.92 6.94
N SER A 673 15.54 8.04 5.68
CA SER A 673 14.73 8.39 4.50
C SER A 673 13.47 7.53 4.32
N ILE A 674 12.34 8.13 3.95
CA ILE A 674 11.17 7.45 3.35
C ILE A 674 11.10 7.64 1.83
N GLU A 675 11.96 8.49 1.24
CA GLU A 675 12.13 8.64 -0.21
C GLU A 675 12.47 7.26 -0.82
N PRO A 676 11.92 6.91 -1.99
CA PRO A 676 12.11 5.59 -2.56
C PRO A 676 13.57 5.19 -2.76
N ALA A 677 13.95 4.05 -2.17
CA ALA A 677 15.24 3.41 -2.37
C ALA A 677 15.18 2.44 -3.56
N SER A 678 16.25 2.38 -4.35
CA SER A 678 16.35 1.46 -5.49
C SER A 678 16.37 0.00 -5.02
N SER A 679 15.47 -0.81 -5.56
CA SER A 679 15.48 -2.28 -5.42
C SER A 679 16.64 -2.96 -6.16
N THR A 680 17.26 -2.26 -7.11
CA THR A 680 18.45 -2.72 -7.84
C THR A 680 19.59 -1.72 -7.72
N PRO A 681 20.21 -1.57 -6.54
CA PRO A 681 21.30 -0.62 -6.32
C PRO A 681 22.62 -1.09 -6.97
N PRO A 682 23.63 -0.21 -7.13
CA PRO A 682 24.93 -0.58 -7.69
C PRO A 682 25.60 -1.73 -6.95
N ALA A 683 25.94 -2.78 -7.70
CA ALA A 683 26.47 -4.03 -7.13
C ALA A 683 27.88 -3.87 -6.56
N GLY A 684 28.14 -4.52 -5.41
CA GLY A 684 29.45 -4.56 -4.77
C GLY A 684 29.67 -3.57 -3.62
N HIS A 685 28.70 -2.71 -3.34
CA HIS A 685 28.78 -1.67 -2.29
C HIS A 685 28.05 -2.05 -1.00
N GLY A 686 27.19 -3.08 -1.03
CA GLY A 686 26.50 -3.59 0.17
C GLY A 686 25.33 -2.73 0.65
N TYR A 687 24.73 -1.93 -0.23
CA TYR A 687 23.52 -1.17 0.08
C TYR A 687 22.40 -2.06 0.61
N GLN A 688 21.70 -1.54 1.61
CA GLN A 688 20.37 -2.01 1.98
C GLN A 688 19.37 -1.60 0.90
N THR A 689 18.20 -2.22 0.92
CA THR A 689 17.04 -1.86 0.10
C THR A 689 15.80 -1.90 0.99
N TYR A 690 14.63 -1.63 0.42
CA TYR A 690 13.35 -1.84 1.11
C TYR A 690 12.75 -3.24 0.84
N GLU A 691 13.49 -4.16 0.21
CA GLU A 691 13.05 -5.54 -0.02
C GLU A 691 12.57 -6.19 1.29
N GLY A 692 11.35 -6.75 1.28
CA GLY A 692 10.67 -7.31 2.46
C GLY A 692 9.76 -6.31 3.18
N ALA A 693 9.98 -4.99 3.04
CA ALA A 693 9.23 -3.97 3.78
C ALA A 693 7.73 -4.03 3.46
N TYR A 694 6.93 -4.27 4.51
CA TYR A 694 5.49 -4.51 4.43
C TYR A 694 5.10 -5.61 3.43
N GLY A 695 5.94 -6.65 3.29
CA GLY A 695 5.75 -7.75 2.35
C GLY A 695 6.13 -7.45 0.90
N LYS A 696 6.62 -6.24 0.61
CA LYS A 696 6.84 -5.80 -0.77
C LYS A 696 8.23 -6.18 -1.26
N THR A 697 8.32 -6.54 -2.54
CA THR A 697 9.56 -6.92 -3.22
C THR A 697 9.75 -6.15 -4.53
N GLY A 698 11.00 -6.05 -5.00
CA GLY A 698 11.37 -5.37 -6.23
C GLY A 698 10.86 -3.92 -6.27
N ALA A 699 10.29 -3.52 -7.42
CA ALA A 699 9.80 -2.16 -7.62
C ALA A 699 8.70 -1.74 -6.64
N ALA A 700 7.90 -2.67 -6.12
CA ALA A 700 6.84 -2.36 -5.15
C ALA A 700 7.41 -2.02 -3.76
N ALA A 701 8.57 -2.58 -3.42
CA ALA A 701 9.27 -2.29 -2.17
C ALA A 701 9.76 -0.83 -2.09
N GLU A 702 10.12 -0.26 -3.24
CA GLU A 702 10.76 1.04 -3.33
C GLU A 702 9.90 2.16 -2.73
N THR A 703 8.56 2.11 -2.85
CA THR A 703 7.66 3.13 -2.27
C THR A 703 7.06 2.77 -0.91
N ALA A 704 7.43 1.62 -0.33
CA ALA A 704 6.70 1.02 0.80
C ALA A 704 6.55 1.96 2.02
N TYR A 705 7.57 2.77 2.31
CA TYR A 705 7.53 3.75 3.41
C TYR A 705 6.72 5.02 3.11
N LEU A 706 6.55 5.40 1.82
CA LEU A 706 5.58 6.43 1.44
C LEU A 706 4.16 5.92 1.72
N ASP A 707 3.84 4.73 1.22
CA ASP A 707 2.52 4.11 1.34
C ASP A 707 2.12 3.93 2.81
N ARG A 708 3.08 3.52 3.67
CA ARG A 708 2.83 3.42 5.11
C ARG A 708 2.68 4.77 5.80
N THR A 709 3.39 5.80 5.35
CA THR A 709 3.20 7.16 5.87
C THR A 709 1.78 7.65 5.58
N ALA A 710 1.21 7.32 4.42
CA ALA A 710 -0.17 7.68 4.08
C ALA A 710 -1.19 6.98 4.98
N TYR A 711 -0.98 5.68 5.27
CA TYR A 711 -1.78 4.94 6.24
C TYR A 711 -1.80 5.63 7.61
N TRP A 712 -0.63 6.00 8.14
CA TRP A 712 -0.52 6.61 9.46
C TRP A 712 -1.02 8.06 9.51
N ALA A 713 -0.81 8.84 8.45
CA ALA A 713 -1.36 10.20 8.31
C ALA A 713 -2.90 10.19 8.34
N ASN A 714 -3.53 9.27 7.59
CA ASN A 714 -4.98 9.09 7.62
C ASN A 714 -5.49 8.70 9.01
N ARG A 715 -4.80 7.77 9.69
CA ARG A 715 -5.16 7.35 11.05
C ARG A 715 -5.04 8.48 12.07
N PHE A 716 -4.00 9.31 11.96
CA PHE A 716 -3.81 10.49 12.82
C PHE A 716 -4.95 11.50 12.66
N GLU A 717 -5.35 11.80 11.42
CA GLU A 717 -6.47 12.73 11.18
C GLU A 717 -7.82 12.17 11.62
N GLN A 718 -8.06 10.86 11.47
CA GLN A 718 -9.24 10.19 12.02
C GLN A 718 -9.31 10.38 13.54
N GLN A 719 -8.22 10.10 14.25
CA GLN A 719 -8.14 10.27 15.72
C GLN A 719 -8.34 11.73 16.15
N ARG A 720 -7.82 12.72 15.38
CA ARG A 720 -8.07 14.15 15.63
C ARG A 720 -9.52 14.55 15.37
N ALA A 721 -10.15 14.02 14.34
CA ALA A 721 -11.56 14.27 14.02
C ALA A 721 -12.49 13.70 15.10
N GLU A 722 -12.21 12.48 15.57
CA GLU A 722 -12.91 11.84 16.69
C GLU A 722 -12.81 12.67 17.97
N ALA A 723 -11.60 13.11 18.34
CA ALA A 723 -11.38 13.96 19.51
C ALA A 723 -12.20 15.27 19.45
N ARG A 724 -12.21 15.95 18.30
CA ARG A 724 -13.01 17.18 18.09
C ARG A 724 -14.52 16.96 18.15
N SER A 725 -15.00 15.73 17.93
CA SER A 725 -16.42 15.39 17.98
C SER A 725 -16.93 15.08 19.39
N ALA A 726 -16.02 14.90 20.35
CA ALA A 726 -16.32 14.56 21.74
C ALA A 726 -16.43 15.78 22.68
N ASP A 727 -15.97 16.96 22.26
CA ASP A 727 -16.03 18.25 22.97
C ASP A 727 -17.27 19.11 22.60
#